data_AF-A0A0F9WP40-F1
#
_entry.id   AF-A0A0F9WP40-F1
#
_cell.length_a   1.000
_cell.length_b   1.000
_cell.length_c   1.000
_cell.angle_alpha   90.00
_cell.angle_beta   90.00
_cell.angle_gamma   90.00
#
_symmetry.space_group_name_H-M   'P 1'
#
loop_
_entity.id
_entity.type
_entity.pdbx_description
1 polymer ?
#
loop_
_entity_poly.entity_id
_entity_poly.type
_entity_poly.pdbx_seq_one_letter_code
_entity_poly.pdbx_strand_id
1 'polypeptide(L)'
;AMLSVGAGAMALIYALMPTLRGRTGFRVGTGLWVSFVAMLALAGWAHTPYPQQVGLLVLASLGWLAAGQVVSRTTAKDWSLCLYVTAAILAGFCSIVRMFAPAVEGSWPIFMVSGMVFASLFVILRQDVFAYLLTLSLSLMAFDWIKSDTSAFTQDVLFYLIIGGVVLAAGFILPYLWRALGRTGWVPIFAIFTRRGAILLAVVGVACTVLLSSTYSLELTAHPKFCTSCHNMGQYYNSWEHSAHQEVACIKCHYEPGITNTIAGKIGGLVQVVKYVSHAYDSKPSAIISNQSCMREGCHWDMDHSKETLLFKGQIAFRHDKHLGQHPRGKELNCVTCHGQTVEGQHISVSQTTCVSCHFYGRGDKAVAVGDCLTCHTQPEKPVTFMGQSFSHTKFLKGKDGVECSHCHNRVTEGSGSVSVTRCRSCHLGKDQIEVDDQEQFHLTHVSQGHFDCLQCHDEIKHGTRPMEQQLLAAGNCSTCHTGERHSIQERVYAGTVATGMKVAPDVMYKAGVACEGCHTDVKATESGATAFTAKFSGARQCVDCHGKKRYGQMLEDWQEATRESIAKFQPAVDELTRKLRSAKAPADEVARVGTLLQSAGTKLAYVVQDGSLGAHNYPYLEDLLFRVEEEIDACRSLMANWDQPAMPEGDE
;
A
#
# COMPACT_ATOMS: atom_id res chain seq x y z
N ALA A 1 -36.12 33.58 32.00
CA ALA A 1 -37.43 34.19 32.33
C ALA A 1 -38.32 33.25 33.14
N MET A 2 -38.78 32.11 32.61
CA MET A 2 -39.68 31.19 33.35
C MET A 2 -39.04 30.50 34.59
N LEU A 3 -37.76 30.11 34.52
CA LEU A 3 -37.02 29.59 35.69
C LEU A 3 -36.80 30.64 36.79
N SER A 4 -36.62 31.90 36.39
CA SER A 4 -36.43 33.06 37.29
C SER A 4 -37.70 33.35 38.09
N VAL A 5 -38.86 33.27 37.43
CA VAL A 5 -40.19 33.46 38.04
C VAL A 5 -40.53 32.28 38.96
N GLY A 6 -40.19 31.04 38.58
CA GLY A 6 -40.38 29.85 39.43
C GLY A 6 -39.50 29.86 40.69
N ALA A 7 -38.24 30.26 40.58
CA ALA A 7 -37.32 30.41 41.71
C ALA A 7 -37.76 31.53 42.66
N GLY A 8 -38.21 32.67 42.12
CA GLY A 8 -38.76 33.78 42.89
C GLY A 8 -40.03 33.40 43.65
N ALA A 9 -40.96 32.67 43.01
CA ALA A 9 -42.17 32.17 43.65
C ALA A 9 -41.88 31.18 44.78
N MET A 10 -40.92 30.27 44.59
CA MET A 10 -40.48 29.35 45.65
C MET A 10 -39.79 30.07 46.80
N ALA A 11 -38.91 31.05 46.55
CA ALA A 11 -38.29 31.84 47.60
C ALA A 11 -39.33 32.66 48.41
N LEU A 12 -40.37 33.18 47.76
CA LEU A 12 -41.47 33.91 48.39
C LEU A 12 -42.36 32.99 49.24
N ILE A 13 -42.73 31.82 48.70
CA ILE A 13 -43.52 30.79 49.39
C ILE A 13 -42.76 30.25 50.61
N TYR A 14 -41.44 30.06 50.50
CA TYR A 14 -40.60 29.71 51.64
C TYR A 14 -40.56 30.85 52.67
N ALA A 15 -40.30 32.11 52.27
CA ALA A 15 -40.20 33.25 53.18
C ALA A 15 -41.49 33.53 53.99
N LEU A 16 -42.65 33.16 53.46
CA LEU A 16 -43.97 33.40 54.04
C LEU A 16 -44.47 32.31 55.01
N MET A 17 -43.72 31.21 55.24
CA MET A 17 -44.10 30.16 56.20
C MET A 17 -43.41 30.34 57.58
N PRO A 18 -44.07 30.92 58.60
CA PRO A 18 -43.45 31.24 59.90
C PRO A 18 -43.03 29.99 60.71
N THR A 19 -43.67 28.84 60.50
CA THR A 19 -43.35 27.56 61.16
C THR A 19 -42.03 26.94 60.70
N LEU A 20 -41.46 27.39 59.57
CA LEU A 20 -40.21 26.88 59.02
C LEU A 20 -38.99 27.74 59.34
N ARG A 21 -39.17 29.02 59.73
CA ARG A 21 -38.07 29.98 59.97
C ARG A 21 -37.06 29.55 61.06
N GLY A 22 -37.48 28.73 62.00
CA GLY A 22 -36.62 28.19 63.07
C GLY A 22 -35.81 26.96 62.67
N ARG A 23 -36.09 26.31 61.53
CA ARG A 23 -35.45 25.04 61.13
C ARG A 23 -34.21 25.30 60.30
N THR A 24 -33.14 24.57 60.58
CA THR A 24 -31.85 24.63 59.85
C THR A 24 -32.00 24.43 58.34
N GLY A 25 -32.88 23.52 57.92
CA GLY A 25 -33.17 23.28 56.50
C GLY A 25 -33.75 24.50 55.77
N PHE A 26 -34.51 25.35 56.46
CA PHE A 26 -35.07 26.58 55.88
C PHE A 26 -33.98 27.60 55.56
N ARG A 27 -33.02 27.75 56.48
CA ARG A 27 -31.91 28.71 56.37
C ARG A 27 -30.94 28.32 55.26
N VAL A 28 -30.64 27.03 55.13
CA VAL A 28 -29.82 26.48 54.02
C VAL A 28 -30.52 26.66 52.68
N GLY A 29 -31.82 26.32 52.60
CA GLY A 29 -32.61 26.52 51.38
C GLY A 29 -32.65 27.99 50.95
N THR A 30 -32.80 28.92 51.90
CA THR A 30 -32.78 30.36 51.61
C THR A 30 -31.45 30.81 51.01
N GLY A 31 -30.32 30.39 51.59
CA GLY A 31 -28.99 30.72 51.07
C GLY A 31 -28.77 30.21 49.64
N LEU A 32 -29.17 28.97 49.35
CA LEU A 32 -29.05 28.38 48.02
C LEU A 32 -29.91 29.11 46.99
N TRP A 33 -31.20 29.32 47.27
CA TRP A 33 -32.12 29.99 46.34
C TRP A 33 -31.73 31.44 46.08
N VAL A 34 -31.29 32.18 47.10
CA VAL A 34 -30.77 33.55 46.92
C VAL A 34 -29.56 33.56 45.99
N SER A 35 -28.66 32.58 46.12
CA SER A 35 -27.50 32.44 45.23
C SER A 35 -27.91 32.22 43.78
N PHE A 36 -28.83 31.28 43.54
CA PHE A 36 -29.32 30.98 42.18
C PHE A 36 -30.07 32.16 41.57
N VAL A 37 -30.92 32.85 42.34
CA VAL A 37 -31.67 34.02 41.86
C VAL A 37 -30.72 35.18 41.53
N ALA A 38 -29.77 35.51 42.41
CA ALA A 38 -28.78 36.55 42.17
C ALA A 38 -27.95 36.27 40.91
N MET A 39 -27.57 35.01 40.73
CA MET A 39 -26.81 34.59 39.56
C MET A 39 -27.60 34.62 38.26
N LEU A 40 -28.83 34.13 38.25
CA LEU A 40 -29.69 34.19 37.07
C LEU A 40 -30.02 35.63 36.68
N ALA A 41 -30.14 36.54 37.65
CA ALA A 41 -30.33 37.97 37.40
C ALA A 41 -29.06 38.63 36.81
N LEU A 42 -27.88 38.36 37.39
CA LEU A 42 -26.59 38.87 36.88
C LEU A 42 -26.28 38.32 35.49
N ALA A 43 -26.53 37.04 35.24
CA ALA A 43 -26.35 36.41 33.93
C ALA A 43 -27.29 36.99 32.87
N GLY A 44 -28.54 37.25 33.25
CA GLY A 44 -29.51 37.90 32.38
C GLY A 44 -29.14 39.35 32.03
N TRP A 45 -28.56 40.08 33.00
CA TRP A 45 -28.10 41.46 32.81
C TRP A 45 -26.81 41.56 31.99
N ALA A 46 -25.86 40.64 32.20
CA ALA A 46 -24.55 40.65 31.54
C ALA A 46 -24.49 39.84 30.23
N HIS A 47 -25.60 39.21 29.80
CA HIS A 47 -25.69 38.33 28.63
C HIS A 47 -24.62 37.22 28.56
N THR A 48 -24.19 36.69 29.71
CA THR A 48 -23.09 35.72 29.77
C THR A 48 -23.55 34.27 29.48
N PRO A 49 -22.85 33.51 28.61
CA PRO A 49 -23.12 32.09 28.36
C PRO A 49 -23.02 31.23 29.63
N TYR A 50 -23.87 30.21 29.75
CA TYR A 50 -23.94 29.32 30.92
C TYR A 50 -22.59 28.72 31.37
N PRO A 51 -21.67 28.29 30.48
CA PRO A 51 -20.35 27.79 30.88
C PRO A 51 -19.46 28.84 31.57
N GLN A 52 -19.64 30.12 31.24
CA GLN A 52 -18.88 31.23 31.84
C GLN A 52 -19.45 31.67 33.20
N GLN A 53 -20.63 31.17 33.58
CA GLN A 53 -21.26 31.45 34.87
C GLN A 53 -20.67 30.61 36.01
N VAL A 54 -19.90 29.55 35.72
CA VAL A 54 -19.26 28.70 36.74
C VAL A 54 -18.30 29.51 37.62
N GLY A 55 -17.57 30.48 37.06
CA GLY A 55 -16.71 31.39 37.83
C GLY A 55 -17.48 32.27 38.82
N LEU A 56 -18.70 32.69 38.45
CA LEU A 56 -19.56 33.47 39.34
C LEU A 56 -20.12 32.62 40.49
N LEU A 57 -20.42 31.33 40.27
CA LEU A 57 -20.82 30.39 41.32
C LEU A 57 -19.68 30.16 42.33
N VAL A 58 -18.44 30.09 41.84
CA VAL A 58 -17.25 29.99 42.70
C VAL A 58 -17.11 31.22 43.59
N LEU A 59 -17.24 32.43 43.04
CA LEU A 59 -17.22 33.66 43.83
C LEU A 59 -18.36 33.73 44.86
N ALA A 60 -19.56 33.28 44.49
CA ALA A 60 -20.68 33.17 45.42
C ALA A 60 -20.38 32.19 46.57
N SER A 61 -19.75 31.04 46.28
CA SER A 61 -19.36 30.06 47.30
C SER A 61 -18.35 30.64 48.31
N LEU A 62 -17.36 31.40 47.83
CA LEU A 62 -16.39 32.10 48.68
C LEU A 62 -17.06 33.21 49.50
N GLY A 63 -17.99 33.94 48.90
CA GLY A 63 -18.80 34.95 49.58
C GLY A 63 -19.57 34.38 50.77
N TRP A 64 -20.21 33.21 50.59
CA TRP A 64 -20.93 32.54 51.68
C TRP A 64 -20.00 31.98 52.76
N LEU A 65 -18.83 31.47 52.38
CA LEU A 65 -17.81 31.04 53.34
C LEU A 65 -17.35 32.21 54.21
N ALA A 66 -17.05 33.36 53.61
CA ALA A 66 -16.65 34.57 54.32
C ALA A 66 -17.79 35.13 55.19
N ALA A 67 -19.02 35.18 54.67
CA ALA A 67 -20.19 35.61 55.43
C ALA A 67 -20.46 34.69 56.62
N GLY A 68 -20.31 33.38 56.47
CA GLY A 68 -20.39 32.41 57.57
C GLY A 68 -19.36 32.71 58.68
N GLN A 69 -18.14 33.08 58.29
CA GLN A 69 -17.06 33.43 59.22
C GLN A 69 -17.30 34.75 59.97
N VAL A 70 -17.94 35.73 59.32
CA VAL A 70 -18.34 36.98 59.98
C VAL A 70 -19.51 36.73 60.94
N VAL A 71 -20.54 36.00 60.49
CA VAL A 71 -21.74 35.71 61.27
C VAL A 71 -21.46 34.76 62.45
N SER A 72 -20.45 33.90 62.38
CA SER A 72 -20.05 33.05 63.51
C SER A 72 -19.54 33.84 64.72
N ARG A 73 -19.15 35.10 64.51
CA ARG A 73 -18.68 36.03 65.56
C ARG A 73 -19.77 36.94 66.10
N THR A 74 -20.99 36.94 65.53
CA THR A 74 -22.11 37.77 65.98
C THR A 74 -23.08 36.99 66.88
N THR A 75 -24.17 37.62 67.31
CA THR A 75 -25.25 36.97 68.08
C THR A 75 -26.11 36.02 67.23
N ALA A 76 -25.99 36.06 65.91
CA ALA A 76 -26.75 35.23 64.97
C ALA A 76 -26.00 33.93 64.59
N LYS A 77 -25.31 33.31 65.54
CA LYS A 77 -24.41 32.15 65.29
C LYS A 77 -25.12 30.98 64.60
N ASP A 78 -26.41 30.80 64.83
CA ASP A 78 -27.17 29.70 64.24
C ASP A 78 -27.29 29.77 62.70
N TRP A 79 -26.95 30.91 62.08
CA TRP A 79 -26.85 31.04 60.63
C TRP A 79 -25.50 30.63 60.08
N SER A 80 -24.43 30.72 60.87
CA SER A 80 -23.05 30.46 60.40
C SER A 80 -22.91 29.07 59.77
N LEU A 81 -23.42 28.03 60.43
CA LEU A 81 -23.41 26.65 59.92
C LEU A 81 -24.18 26.52 58.60
N CYS A 82 -25.31 27.21 58.47
CA CYS A 82 -26.12 27.15 57.25
C CYS A 82 -25.41 27.82 56.06
N LEU A 83 -24.69 28.91 56.30
CA LEU A 83 -23.88 29.59 55.29
C LEU A 83 -22.68 28.75 54.85
N TYR A 84 -22.02 28.08 55.79
CA TYR A 84 -20.93 27.12 55.48
C TYR A 84 -21.41 25.93 54.65
N VAL A 85 -22.57 25.35 54.99
CA VAL A 85 -23.18 24.25 54.21
C VAL A 85 -23.56 24.73 52.81
N THR A 86 -24.09 25.95 52.68
CA THR A 86 -24.41 26.57 51.38
C THR A 86 -23.16 26.74 50.53
N ALA A 87 -22.06 27.23 51.11
CA ALA A 87 -20.77 27.36 50.43
C ALA A 87 -20.23 26.00 49.93
N ALA A 88 -20.32 24.96 50.76
CA ALA A 88 -19.86 23.61 50.40
C ALA A 88 -20.67 23.00 49.24
N ILE A 89 -22.00 23.16 49.25
CA ILE A 89 -22.88 22.66 48.19
C ILE A 89 -22.58 23.34 46.85
N LEU A 90 -22.38 24.66 46.86
CA LEU A 90 -22.05 25.42 45.64
C LEU A 90 -20.68 25.01 45.07
N ALA A 91 -19.65 24.89 45.91
CA ALA A 91 -18.32 24.44 45.48
C ALA A 91 -18.33 23.03 44.88
N GLY A 92 -19.08 22.11 45.51
CA GLY A 92 -19.26 20.75 44.99
C GLY A 92 -19.99 20.73 43.64
N PHE A 93 -21.05 21.53 43.51
CA PHE A 93 -21.80 21.65 42.26
C PHE A 93 -20.94 22.18 41.11
N CYS A 94 -20.12 23.23 41.34
CA CYS A 94 -19.19 23.74 40.34
C CYS A 94 -18.20 22.68 39.82
N SER A 95 -17.66 21.89 40.75
CA SER A 95 -16.70 20.82 40.43
C SER A 95 -17.33 19.76 39.54
N ILE A 96 -18.58 19.34 39.84
CA ILE A 96 -19.31 18.32 39.09
C ILE A 96 -19.69 18.84 37.70
N VAL A 97 -20.23 20.05 37.59
CA VAL A 97 -20.68 20.62 36.31
C VAL A 97 -19.50 20.72 35.33
N ARG A 98 -18.29 21.04 35.82
CA ARG A 98 -17.11 21.14 34.96
C ARG A 98 -16.68 19.80 34.34
N MET A 99 -16.88 18.67 35.02
CA MET A 99 -16.52 17.35 34.49
C MET A 99 -17.28 16.98 33.21
N PHE A 100 -18.52 17.48 33.07
CA PHE A 100 -19.39 17.18 31.92
C PHE A 100 -19.30 18.23 30.80
N ALA A 101 -18.48 19.27 30.97
CA ALA A 101 -18.24 20.28 29.94
C ALA A 101 -17.03 19.91 29.05
N PRO A 102 -16.99 20.35 27.77
CA PRO A 102 -15.82 20.18 26.92
C PRO A 102 -14.55 20.71 27.59
N ALA A 103 -13.41 20.03 27.36
CA ALA A 103 -12.13 20.50 27.86
C ALA A 103 -11.81 21.86 27.21
N VAL A 104 -11.67 22.89 28.03
CA VAL A 104 -11.22 24.22 27.62
C VAL A 104 -10.00 24.51 28.47
N GLU A 105 -8.92 25.00 27.87
CA GLU A 105 -7.70 25.36 28.59
C GLU A 105 -8.02 26.26 29.80
N GLY A 106 -7.44 25.95 30.97
CA GLY A 106 -7.52 26.81 32.15
C GLY A 106 -8.69 26.59 33.12
N SER A 107 -9.29 25.39 33.19
CA SER A 107 -10.33 25.09 34.20
C SER A 107 -9.87 24.56 35.55
N TRP A 108 -8.61 24.15 35.66
CA TRP A 108 -8.00 23.75 36.92
C TRP A 108 -8.16 24.78 38.07
N PRO A 109 -8.23 26.12 37.85
CA PRO A 109 -8.48 27.08 38.92
C PRO A 109 -9.83 26.86 39.63
N ILE A 110 -10.85 26.31 38.95
CA ILE A 110 -12.18 26.03 39.54
C ILE A 110 -12.07 24.93 40.61
N PHE A 111 -11.33 23.86 40.30
CA PHE A 111 -11.09 22.75 41.23
C PHE A 111 -10.15 23.16 42.37
N MET A 112 -9.16 24.01 42.08
CA MET A 112 -8.27 24.56 43.11
C MET A 112 -9.05 25.41 44.12
N VAL A 113 -9.89 26.34 43.66
CA VAL A 113 -10.69 27.20 44.55
C VAL A 113 -11.72 26.39 45.34
N SER A 114 -12.37 25.41 44.72
CA SER A 114 -13.29 24.49 45.41
C SER A 114 -12.57 23.69 46.50
N GLY A 115 -11.34 23.23 46.22
CA GLY A 115 -10.46 22.61 47.22
C GLY A 115 -10.15 23.55 48.40
N MET A 116 -9.79 24.81 48.14
CA MET A 116 -9.54 25.80 49.19
C MET A 116 -10.76 26.04 50.10
N VAL A 117 -11.97 26.04 49.53
CA VAL A 117 -13.23 26.12 50.30
C VAL A 117 -13.37 24.91 51.22
N PHE A 118 -13.19 23.69 50.71
CA PHE A 118 -13.28 22.47 51.52
C PHE A 118 -12.19 22.39 52.60
N ALA A 119 -10.96 22.80 52.29
CA ALA A 119 -9.87 22.89 53.25
C ALA A 119 -10.21 23.86 54.40
N SER A 120 -10.78 25.02 54.07
CA SER A 120 -11.20 26.01 55.07
C SER A 120 -12.32 25.48 55.96
N LEU A 121 -13.32 24.82 55.36
CA LEU A 121 -14.42 24.19 56.10
C LEU A 121 -13.94 23.04 56.99
N PHE A 122 -12.95 22.27 56.54
CA PHE A 122 -12.31 21.24 57.36
C PHE A 122 -11.66 21.85 58.60
N VAL A 123 -10.90 22.94 58.45
CA VAL A 123 -10.23 23.62 59.58
C VAL A 123 -11.24 24.22 60.56
N ILE A 124 -12.32 24.83 60.04
CA ILE A 124 -13.34 25.52 60.85
C ILE A 124 -14.26 24.53 61.57
N LEU A 125 -14.79 23.53 60.85
CA LEU A 125 -15.83 22.62 61.36
C LEU A 125 -15.28 21.31 61.90
N ARG A 126 -14.00 21.01 61.62
CA ARG A 126 -13.30 19.78 62.06
C ARG A 126 -14.06 18.49 61.73
N GLN A 127 -14.69 18.44 60.56
CA GLN A 127 -15.43 17.28 60.07
C GLN A 127 -14.67 16.58 58.95
N ASP A 128 -14.43 15.28 59.10
CA ASP A 128 -13.62 14.46 58.17
C ASP A 128 -14.17 14.43 56.74
N VAL A 129 -15.47 14.63 56.57
CA VAL A 129 -16.12 14.72 55.25
C VAL A 129 -15.51 15.82 54.37
N PHE A 130 -15.07 16.94 54.94
CA PHE A 130 -14.48 18.03 54.17
C PHE A 130 -13.03 17.74 53.77
N ALA A 131 -12.28 16.98 54.56
CA ALA A 131 -10.97 16.48 54.15
C ALA A 131 -11.09 15.52 52.97
N TYR A 132 -12.12 14.67 52.97
CA TYR A 132 -12.43 13.80 51.83
C TYR A 132 -12.83 14.58 50.58
N LEU A 133 -13.69 15.60 50.69
CA LEU A 133 -14.08 16.43 49.55
C LEU A 133 -12.90 17.24 48.99
N LEU A 134 -11.96 17.67 49.85
CA LEU A 134 -10.71 18.27 49.42
C LEU A 134 -9.85 17.30 48.60
N THR A 135 -9.62 16.07 49.08
CA THR A 135 -8.81 15.09 48.36
C THR A 135 -9.43 14.73 47.02
N LEU A 136 -10.76 14.55 46.98
CA LEU A 136 -11.50 14.35 45.74
C LEU A 136 -11.33 15.52 44.76
N SER A 137 -11.43 16.76 45.24
CA SER A 137 -11.25 17.96 44.41
C SER A 137 -9.85 18.05 43.80
N LEU A 138 -8.80 17.70 44.57
CA LEU A 138 -7.42 17.66 44.09
C LEU A 138 -7.18 16.54 43.08
N SER A 139 -7.78 15.35 43.29
CA SER A 139 -7.72 14.25 42.32
C SER A 139 -8.39 14.61 40.99
N LEU A 140 -9.55 15.27 41.04
CA LEU A 140 -10.25 15.74 39.83
C LEU A 140 -9.47 16.85 39.11
N MET A 141 -8.78 17.73 39.85
CA MET A 141 -7.89 18.74 39.26
C MET A 141 -6.72 18.10 38.49
N ALA A 142 -6.07 17.09 39.08
CA ALA A 142 -4.98 16.36 38.42
C ALA A 142 -5.47 15.66 37.13
N PHE A 143 -6.67 15.10 37.16
CA PHE A 143 -7.30 14.52 35.98
C PHE A 143 -7.59 15.55 34.88
N ASP A 144 -8.18 16.70 35.23
CA ASP A 144 -8.50 17.77 34.27
C ASP A 144 -7.25 18.31 33.58
N TRP A 145 -6.15 18.49 34.32
CA TRP A 145 -4.86 18.91 33.77
C TRP A 145 -4.26 17.90 32.78
N ILE A 146 -4.34 16.61 33.10
CA ILE A 146 -3.79 15.54 32.24
C ILE A 146 -4.64 15.32 30.98
N LYS A 147 -5.97 15.48 31.10
CA LYS A 147 -6.90 15.48 29.96
C LYS A 147 -6.56 16.57 28.94
N SER A 148 -6.00 17.71 29.37
CA SER A 148 -5.62 18.79 28.45
C SER A 148 -4.25 18.65 27.78
N ASP A 149 -3.33 17.81 28.29
CA ASP A 149 -1.89 17.94 27.96
C ASP A 149 -1.21 16.62 27.49
N THR A 150 -1.88 15.45 27.49
CA THR A 150 -1.21 14.13 27.28
C THR A 150 -1.92 13.16 26.33
N SER A 151 -1.18 12.13 25.86
CA SER A 151 -1.65 11.06 24.96
C SER A 151 -2.81 10.22 25.54
N ALA A 152 -3.67 9.66 24.68
CA ALA A 152 -4.83 8.85 25.08
C ALA A 152 -4.49 7.70 26.07
N PHE A 153 -3.32 7.07 25.91
CA PHE A 153 -2.84 6.03 26.82
C PHE A 153 -2.61 6.55 28.26
N THR A 154 -2.09 7.76 28.41
CA THR A 154 -1.84 8.38 29.73
C THR A 154 -3.16 8.78 30.40
N GLN A 155 -4.14 9.22 29.59
CA GLN A 155 -5.49 9.55 30.05
C GLN A 155 -6.21 8.30 30.61
N ASP A 156 -6.02 7.14 29.98
CA ASP A 156 -6.63 5.87 30.37
C ASP A 156 -6.02 5.26 31.65
N VAL A 157 -4.69 5.38 31.85
CA VAL A 157 -4.03 4.89 33.07
C VAL A 157 -4.45 5.70 34.31
N LEU A 158 -4.79 6.97 34.16
CA LEU A 158 -5.20 7.82 35.28
C LEU A 158 -6.68 7.71 35.64
N PHE A 159 -7.51 7.14 34.77
CA PHE A 159 -8.91 6.80 35.08
C PHE A 159 -9.01 5.89 36.32
N TYR A 160 -8.00 5.04 36.55
CA TYR A 160 -7.90 4.19 37.73
C TYR A 160 -7.73 4.96 39.05
N LEU A 161 -7.16 6.17 39.04
CA LEU A 161 -7.10 7.05 40.23
C LEU A 161 -8.48 7.60 40.60
N ILE A 162 -9.34 7.85 39.61
CA ILE A 162 -10.74 8.26 39.84
C ILE A 162 -11.55 7.10 40.40
N ILE A 163 -11.41 5.89 39.82
CA ILE A 163 -12.07 4.69 40.37
C ILE A 163 -11.62 4.46 41.81
N GLY A 164 -10.32 4.57 42.10
CA GLY A 164 -9.79 4.51 43.47
C GLY A 164 -10.41 5.57 44.39
N GLY A 165 -10.54 6.81 43.92
CA GLY A 165 -11.20 7.90 44.66
C GLY A 165 -12.69 7.67 44.91
N VAL A 166 -13.41 7.06 43.97
CA VAL A 166 -14.83 6.69 44.09
C VAL A 166 -15.01 5.50 45.03
N VAL A 167 -14.13 4.51 45.00
CA VAL A 167 -14.14 3.37 45.93
C VAL A 167 -13.86 3.85 47.36
N LEU A 168 -12.90 4.76 47.53
CA LEU A 168 -12.65 5.43 48.80
C LEU A 168 -13.85 6.30 49.24
N ALA A 169 -14.54 6.96 48.30
CA ALA A 169 -15.80 7.66 48.55
C ALA A 169 -16.85 6.75 49.16
N ALA A 170 -17.05 5.59 48.52
CA ALA A 170 -18.03 4.61 48.95
C ALA A 170 -17.71 4.13 50.36
N GLY A 171 -16.44 3.88 50.70
CA GLY A 171 -16.00 3.49 52.05
C GLY A 171 -16.26 4.57 53.12
N PHE A 172 -16.05 5.85 52.81
CA PHE A 172 -16.19 6.95 53.77
C PHE A 172 -17.63 7.48 53.90
N ILE A 173 -18.42 7.45 52.82
CA ILE A 173 -19.78 8.04 52.76
C ILE A 173 -20.85 7.05 53.24
N LEU A 174 -20.67 5.73 53.03
CA LEU A 174 -21.62 4.70 53.47
C LEU A 174 -21.98 4.81 54.96
N PRO A 175 -21.02 4.94 55.90
CA PRO A 175 -21.32 4.99 57.34
C PRO A 175 -22.09 6.24 57.76
N TYR A 176 -21.91 7.35 57.04
CA TYR A 176 -22.59 8.63 57.31
C TYR A 176 -24.03 8.63 56.76
N LEU A 177 -24.24 8.10 55.55
CA LEU A 177 -25.58 7.86 55.00
C LEU A 177 -26.37 6.86 55.86
N TRP A 178 -25.69 5.86 56.43
CA TRP A 178 -26.25 4.87 57.36
C TRP A 178 -26.84 5.50 58.64
N ARG A 179 -26.18 6.52 59.22
CA ARG A 179 -26.70 7.28 60.38
C ARG A 179 -27.82 8.25 60.02
N ALA A 180 -27.81 8.79 58.80
CA ALA A 180 -28.82 9.75 58.35
C ALA A 180 -30.14 9.08 57.97
N LEU A 181 -30.09 7.93 57.26
CA LEU A 181 -31.28 7.17 56.85
C LEU A 181 -31.88 6.29 57.96
N GLY A 182 -31.10 5.91 59.00
CA GLY A 182 -31.62 5.19 60.16
C GLY A 182 -32.63 5.99 61.00
N ARG A 183 -32.74 7.31 60.79
CA ARG A 183 -33.68 8.19 61.51
C ARG A 183 -35.03 8.39 60.82
N THR A 184 -35.18 8.03 59.54
CA THR A 184 -36.35 8.40 58.75
C THR A 184 -37.42 7.30 58.63
N GLY A 185 -37.16 6.08 59.10
CA GLY A 185 -38.19 5.06 59.40
C GLY A 185 -39.16 4.66 58.28
N TRP A 186 -38.91 5.03 57.01
CA TRP A 186 -39.95 5.04 55.96
C TRP A 186 -39.73 4.08 54.78
N VAL A 187 -38.67 3.27 54.77
CA VAL A 187 -38.45 2.32 53.67
C VAL A 187 -38.16 0.91 54.21
N PRO A 188 -39.09 -0.05 54.10
CA PRO A 188 -38.78 -1.45 54.33
C PRO A 188 -38.01 -1.93 53.09
N ILE A 189 -36.70 -1.67 53.05
CA ILE A 189 -35.81 -2.23 52.04
C ILE A 189 -35.74 -3.74 52.31
N PHE A 190 -36.44 -4.53 51.49
CA PHE A 190 -36.45 -5.99 51.49
C PHE A 190 -35.07 -6.57 51.82
N ALA A 191 -34.87 -7.05 53.06
CA ALA A 191 -33.84 -8.02 53.48
C ALA A 191 -32.41 -7.91 52.90
N ILE A 192 -31.96 -6.74 52.42
CA ILE A 192 -30.59 -6.49 51.94
C ILE A 192 -29.59 -6.58 53.10
N PHE A 193 -30.04 -6.37 54.35
CA PHE A 193 -29.21 -6.36 55.56
C PHE A 193 -29.31 -7.62 56.43
N THR A 194 -29.66 -8.79 55.87
CA THR A 194 -29.16 -10.05 56.42
C THR A 194 -27.73 -10.28 55.91
N ARG A 195 -26.89 -11.06 56.62
CA ARG A 195 -25.56 -11.46 56.11
C ARG A 195 -25.64 -11.97 54.66
N ARG A 196 -26.76 -12.59 54.28
CA ARG A 196 -27.07 -13.09 52.94
C ARG A 196 -27.31 -11.99 51.90
N GLY A 197 -28.05 -10.92 52.24
CA GLY A 197 -28.30 -9.79 51.33
C GLY A 197 -27.06 -8.94 51.05
N ALA A 198 -26.21 -8.73 52.06
CA ALA A 198 -24.93 -8.03 51.90
C ALA A 198 -23.93 -8.83 51.06
N ILE A 199 -23.89 -10.16 51.25
CA ILE A 199 -23.11 -11.06 50.40
C ILE A 199 -23.61 -11.02 48.96
N LEU A 200 -24.93 -11.05 48.72
CA LEU A 200 -25.50 -10.99 47.37
C LEU A 200 -25.13 -9.69 46.63
N LEU A 201 -25.21 -8.53 47.29
CA LEU A 201 -24.80 -7.25 46.68
C LEU A 201 -23.29 -7.14 46.47
N ALA A 202 -22.48 -7.64 47.41
CA ALA A 202 -21.03 -7.68 47.23
C ALA A 202 -20.63 -8.59 46.07
N VAL A 203 -21.30 -9.74 45.91
CA VAL A 203 -21.12 -10.64 44.77
C VAL A 203 -21.50 -9.96 43.46
N VAL A 204 -22.62 -9.23 43.42
CA VAL A 204 -23.02 -8.47 42.22
C VAL A 204 -22.03 -7.34 41.91
N GLY A 205 -21.56 -6.61 42.93
CA GLY A 205 -20.58 -5.54 42.76
C GLY A 205 -19.24 -6.07 42.25
N VAL A 206 -18.71 -7.12 42.86
CA VAL A 206 -17.48 -7.80 42.41
C VAL A 206 -17.67 -8.38 41.01
N ALA A 207 -18.82 -9.00 40.71
CA ALA A 207 -19.11 -9.52 39.38
C ALA A 207 -19.12 -8.39 38.33
N CYS A 208 -19.75 -7.25 38.62
CA CYS A 208 -19.74 -6.09 37.73
C CYS A 208 -18.34 -5.52 37.53
N THR A 209 -17.53 -5.39 38.59
CA THR A 209 -16.13 -4.95 38.47
C THR A 209 -15.31 -5.94 37.64
N VAL A 210 -15.42 -7.24 37.92
CA VAL A 210 -14.73 -8.28 37.15
C VAL A 210 -15.16 -8.25 35.69
N LEU A 211 -16.45 -8.09 35.39
CA LEU A 211 -16.95 -7.98 34.02
C LEU A 211 -16.38 -6.75 33.30
N LEU A 212 -16.44 -5.57 33.93
CA LEU A 212 -15.90 -4.32 33.36
C LEU A 212 -14.38 -4.39 33.13
N SER A 213 -13.63 -4.92 34.11
CA SER A 213 -12.19 -5.13 34.00
C SER A 213 -11.84 -6.16 32.93
N SER A 214 -12.66 -7.20 32.76
CA SER A 214 -12.48 -8.22 31.73
C SER A 214 -12.73 -7.64 30.34
N THR A 215 -13.82 -6.90 30.14
CA THR A 215 -14.10 -6.24 28.85
C THR A 215 -13.02 -5.23 28.48
N TYR A 216 -12.52 -4.45 29.45
CA TYR A 216 -11.43 -3.51 29.20
C TYR A 216 -10.11 -4.21 28.88
N SER A 217 -9.80 -5.32 29.58
CA SER A 217 -8.62 -6.13 29.32
C SER A 217 -8.64 -6.75 27.91
N LEU A 218 -9.82 -7.09 27.38
CA LEU A 218 -9.98 -7.60 26.02
C LEU A 218 -9.65 -6.52 24.97
N GLU A 219 -10.08 -5.28 25.19
CA GLU A 219 -9.80 -4.14 24.31
C GLU A 219 -8.32 -3.70 24.39
N LEU A 220 -7.75 -3.63 25.60
CA LEU A 220 -6.34 -3.29 25.78
C LEU A 220 -5.43 -4.30 25.08
N THR A 221 -5.71 -5.59 25.26
CA THR A 221 -4.94 -6.67 24.62
C THR A 221 -5.22 -6.81 23.12
N ALA A 222 -6.21 -6.09 22.58
CA ALA A 222 -6.48 -6.01 21.15
C ALA A 222 -5.70 -4.88 20.46
N HIS A 223 -5.19 -3.91 21.22
CA HIS A 223 -4.51 -2.75 20.66
C HIS A 223 -3.16 -3.14 20.03
N PRO A 224 -2.85 -2.73 18.78
CA PRO A 224 -1.60 -3.09 18.08
C PRO A 224 -0.33 -2.83 18.88
N LYS A 225 -0.26 -1.67 19.54
CA LYS A 225 0.88 -1.29 20.38
C LYS A 225 1.07 -2.17 21.62
N PHE A 226 0.01 -2.83 22.12
CA PHE A 226 0.15 -3.79 23.22
C PHE A 226 0.99 -5.00 22.80
N CYS A 227 0.86 -5.44 21.53
CA CYS A 227 1.53 -6.63 21.03
C CYS A 227 3.07 -6.49 21.02
N THR A 228 3.61 -5.26 20.98
CA THR A 228 5.06 -5.01 21.03
C THR A 228 5.67 -5.21 22.42
N SER A 229 4.84 -5.39 23.46
CA SER A 229 5.32 -5.43 24.85
C SER A 229 5.76 -6.82 25.33
N CYS A 230 5.33 -7.91 24.68
CA CYS A 230 5.54 -9.27 25.20
C CYS A 230 6.37 -10.19 24.30
N HIS A 231 6.36 -9.99 22.97
CA HIS A 231 7.07 -10.83 22.01
C HIS A 231 7.56 -10.00 20.80
N ASN A 232 8.26 -10.64 19.86
CA ASN A 232 8.89 -9.98 18.72
C ASN A 232 7.88 -9.42 17.69
N MET A 233 7.25 -8.28 18.01
CA MET A 233 6.25 -7.61 17.16
C MET A 233 6.64 -6.21 16.69
N GLY A 234 7.79 -5.67 17.12
CA GLY A 234 8.17 -4.28 16.83
C GLY A 234 8.25 -3.97 15.33
N GLN A 235 8.92 -4.82 14.54
CA GLN A 235 9.03 -4.61 13.10
C GLN A 235 7.67 -4.71 12.38
N TYR A 236 6.82 -5.65 12.80
CA TYR A 236 5.48 -5.84 12.26
C TYR A 236 4.57 -4.64 12.57
N TYR A 237 4.60 -4.14 13.81
CA TYR A 237 3.90 -2.93 14.22
C TYR A 237 4.33 -1.73 13.34
N ASN A 238 5.63 -1.52 13.16
CA ASN A 238 6.12 -0.42 12.32
C ASN A 238 5.65 -0.55 10.87
N SER A 239 5.66 -1.74 10.29
CA SER A 239 5.16 -1.97 8.92
C SER A 239 3.64 -1.79 8.80
N TRP A 240 2.90 -2.04 9.88
CA TRP A 240 1.44 -1.87 9.94
C TRP A 240 1.07 -0.39 10.05
N GLU A 241 1.82 0.37 10.85
CA GLU A 241 1.65 1.81 11.04
C GLU A 241 1.83 2.61 9.74
N HIS A 242 2.57 2.06 8.76
CA HIS A 242 2.76 2.67 7.43
C HIS A 242 1.91 2.00 6.33
N SER A 243 1.01 1.10 6.70
CA SER A 243 0.14 0.38 5.75
C SER A 243 -1.20 1.10 5.56
N ALA A 244 -1.92 0.72 4.50
CA ALA A 244 -3.30 1.18 4.30
C ALA A 244 -4.28 0.75 5.42
N HIS A 245 -3.86 -0.17 6.31
CA HIS A 245 -4.66 -0.71 7.40
C HIS A 245 -4.22 -0.20 8.79
N GLN A 246 -3.50 0.93 8.87
CA GLN A 246 -2.99 1.52 10.13
C GLN A 246 -4.07 1.86 11.18
N GLU A 247 -5.36 1.86 10.81
CA GLU A 247 -6.48 2.08 11.74
C GLU A 247 -7.18 0.78 12.17
N VAL A 248 -6.76 -0.36 11.62
CA VAL A 248 -7.35 -1.67 11.89
C VAL A 248 -6.47 -2.44 12.87
N ALA A 249 -7.03 -2.81 14.03
CA ALA A 249 -6.29 -3.60 15.02
C ALA A 249 -5.81 -4.94 14.44
N CYS A 250 -4.58 -5.37 14.75
CA CYS A 250 -3.97 -6.60 14.19
C CYS A 250 -4.89 -7.83 14.35
N ILE A 251 -5.53 -7.98 15.50
CA ILE A 251 -6.41 -9.12 15.78
C ILE A 251 -7.65 -9.19 14.89
N LYS A 252 -8.05 -8.07 14.27
CA LYS A 252 -9.16 -8.04 13.30
C LYS A 252 -8.79 -8.70 11.98
N CYS A 253 -7.52 -8.99 11.71
CA CYS A 253 -7.13 -9.81 10.56
C CYS A 253 -6.63 -11.19 11.03
N HIS A 254 -5.82 -11.21 12.08
CA HIS A 254 -5.15 -12.41 12.56
C HIS A 254 -6.06 -13.38 13.33
N TYR A 255 -7.20 -12.93 13.87
CA TYR A 255 -8.19 -13.82 14.49
C TYR A 255 -9.43 -13.90 13.61
N GLU A 256 -9.77 -15.10 13.16
CA GLU A 256 -11.01 -15.34 12.44
C GLU A 256 -12.23 -14.88 13.27
N PRO A 257 -13.29 -14.33 12.64
CA PRO A 257 -14.49 -13.95 13.36
C PRO A 257 -15.05 -15.11 14.19
N GLY A 258 -15.60 -14.78 15.37
CA GLY A 258 -16.16 -15.76 16.31
C GLY A 258 -15.48 -15.76 17.67
N ILE A 259 -16.26 -16.05 18.71
CA ILE A 259 -15.80 -16.02 20.11
C ILE A 259 -14.76 -17.12 20.35
N THR A 260 -15.00 -18.33 19.83
CA THR A 260 -14.09 -19.48 19.94
C THR A 260 -12.72 -19.18 19.31
N ASN A 261 -12.72 -18.61 18.11
CA ASN A 261 -11.51 -18.22 17.38
C ASN A 261 -10.74 -17.11 18.10
N THR A 262 -11.45 -16.15 18.69
CA THR A 262 -10.82 -15.09 19.49
C THR A 262 -10.14 -15.65 20.74
N ILE A 263 -10.77 -16.62 21.43
CA ILE A 263 -10.18 -17.30 22.59
C ILE A 263 -8.94 -18.10 22.15
N ALA A 264 -9.06 -18.89 21.07
CA ALA A 264 -7.97 -19.67 20.52
C ALA A 264 -6.77 -18.78 20.13
N GLY A 265 -7.03 -17.64 19.48
CA GLY A 265 -6.02 -16.65 19.12
C GLY A 265 -5.30 -16.07 20.34
N LYS A 266 -6.02 -15.77 21.43
CA LYS A 266 -5.42 -15.27 22.68
C LYS A 266 -4.58 -16.33 23.40
N ILE A 267 -5.03 -17.59 23.44
CA ILE A 267 -4.24 -18.71 23.97
C ILE A 267 -2.97 -18.90 23.12
N GLY A 268 -3.10 -18.84 21.79
CA GLY A 268 -1.97 -18.89 20.86
C GLY A 268 -0.96 -17.78 21.11
N GLY A 269 -1.43 -16.55 21.35
CA GLY A 269 -0.58 -15.41 21.74
C GLY A 269 0.22 -15.68 23.02
N LEU A 270 -0.41 -16.26 24.04
CA LEU A 270 0.28 -16.63 25.28
C LEU A 270 1.38 -17.68 25.04
N VAL A 271 1.12 -18.68 24.18
CA VAL A 271 2.13 -19.67 23.77
C VAL A 271 3.30 -18.99 23.06
N GLN A 272 3.06 -17.96 22.23
CA GLN A 272 4.14 -17.22 21.58
C GLN A 272 5.00 -16.43 22.57
N VAL A 273 4.41 -15.89 23.65
CA VAL A 273 5.18 -15.26 24.73
C VAL A 273 6.08 -16.31 25.42
N VAL A 274 5.56 -17.50 25.71
CA VAL A 274 6.36 -18.60 26.28
C VAL A 274 7.50 -18.99 25.34
N LYS A 275 7.24 -19.11 24.02
CA LYS A 275 8.27 -19.39 23.01
C LYS A 275 9.32 -18.28 22.93
N TYR A 276 8.90 -17.02 23.00
CA TYR A 276 9.81 -15.87 22.99
C TYR A 276 10.75 -15.89 24.20
N VAL A 277 10.20 -16.06 25.41
CA VAL A 277 10.97 -16.12 26.67
C VAL A 277 11.88 -17.34 26.74
N SER A 278 11.45 -18.49 26.21
CA SER A 278 12.25 -19.72 26.17
C SER A 278 13.24 -19.78 25.00
N HIS A 279 13.31 -18.75 24.15
CA HIS A 279 14.07 -18.75 22.90
C HIS A 279 13.73 -19.87 21.92
N ALA A 280 12.53 -20.46 22.04
CA ALA A 280 12.01 -21.50 21.17
C ALA A 280 11.11 -20.95 20.04
N TYR A 281 11.30 -19.69 19.67
CA TYR A 281 10.55 -19.04 18.60
C TYR A 281 11.19 -19.29 17.23
N ASP A 282 10.35 -19.34 16.18
CA ASP A 282 10.84 -19.46 14.80
C ASP A 282 11.36 -18.10 14.31
N SER A 283 12.38 -18.15 13.47
CA SER A 283 12.94 -17.00 12.76
C SER A 283 11.99 -16.43 11.69
N LYS A 284 11.00 -17.20 11.23
CA LYS A 284 10.02 -16.78 10.21
C LYS A 284 8.58 -17.08 10.65
N PRO A 285 8.03 -16.36 11.64
CA PRO A 285 6.64 -16.56 12.03
C PRO A 285 5.72 -16.09 10.89
N SER A 286 4.96 -17.02 10.32
CA SER A 286 3.82 -16.72 9.44
C SER A 286 2.53 -16.78 10.24
N ALA A 287 1.57 -15.92 9.87
CA ALA A 287 0.23 -15.98 10.40
C ALA A 287 -0.73 -16.46 9.32
N ILE A 288 -1.65 -17.33 9.72
CA ILE A 288 -2.70 -17.87 8.87
C ILE A 288 -3.88 -16.90 8.93
N ILE A 289 -4.27 -16.33 7.80
CA ILE A 289 -5.33 -15.32 7.71
C ILE A 289 -6.40 -15.83 6.75
N SER A 290 -7.57 -16.18 7.27
CA SER A 290 -8.67 -16.66 6.44
C SER A 290 -9.39 -15.52 5.70
N ASN A 291 -10.02 -15.83 4.56
CA ASN A 291 -10.85 -14.87 3.82
C ASN A 291 -11.95 -14.27 4.69
N GLN A 292 -12.50 -15.06 5.63
CA GLN A 292 -13.51 -14.61 6.59
C GLN A 292 -13.01 -13.46 7.45
N SER A 293 -11.70 -13.39 7.74
CA SER A 293 -11.13 -12.24 8.43
C SER A 293 -11.17 -10.98 7.59
N CYS A 294 -10.86 -11.06 6.29
CA CYS A 294 -10.84 -9.90 5.40
C CYS A 294 -12.26 -9.45 4.99
N MET A 295 -13.18 -10.42 4.85
CA MET A 295 -14.55 -10.22 4.36
C MET A 295 -15.59 -10.06 5.48
N ARG A 296 -15.15 -9.91 6.73
CA ARG A 296 -16.05 -9.67 7.87
C ARG A 296 -16.86 -8.38 7.69
N GLU A 297 -17.93 -8.28 8.45
CA GLU A 297 -18.77 -7.08 8.49
C GLU A 297 -17.92 -5.82 8.80
N GLY A 298 -18.14 -4.76 8.02
CA GLY A 298 -17.38 -3.51 8.11
C GLY A 298 -16.03 -3.52 7.37
N CYS A 299 -15.67 -4.60 6.67
CA CYS A 299 -14.44 -4.71 5.87
C CYS A 299 -14.76 -5.00 4.38
N HIS A 300 -14.04 -5.91 3.73
CA HIS A 300 -14.15 -6.21 2.28
C HIS A 300 -15.27 -7.22 1.97
N TRP A 301 -16.51 -6.86 2.31
CA TRP A 301 -17.68 -7.74 2.15
C TRP A 301 -17.85 -8.25 0.69
N ASP A 302 -18.15 -9.55 0.55
CA ASP A 302 -18.56 -10.22 -0.70
C ASP A 302 -17.59 -10.04 -1.89
N MET A 303 -16.30 -9.87 -1.60
CA MET A 303 -15.30 -9.61 -2.63
C MET A 303 -15.09 -10.81 -3.58
N ASP A 304 -15.32 -12.03 -3.11
CA ASP A 304 -15.26 -13.27 -3.89
C ASP A 304 -16.38 -13.42 -4.94
N HIS A 305 -17.47 -12.65 -4.82
CA HIS A 305 -18.55 -12.60 -5.83
C HIS A 305 -18.60 -11.27 -6.59
N SER A 306 -17.77 -10.28 -6.20
CA SER A 306 -17.73 -8.98 -6.85
C SER A 306 -17.29 -9.10 -8.31
N LYS A 307 -18.16 -8.63 -9.21
CA LYS A 307 -17.90 -8.62 -10.65
C LYS A 307 -17.20 -7.36 -11.14
N GLU A 308 -16.87 -6.44 -10.25
CA GLU A 308 -16.20 -5.19 -10.59
C GLU A 308 -14.79 -5.44 -11.12
N THR A 309 -14.43 -4.75 -12.20
CA THR A 309 -13.07 -4.74 -12.74
C THR A 309 -12.31 -3.56 -12.15
N LEU A 310 -11.26 -3.87 -11.39
CA LEU A 310 -10.35 -2.91 -10.80
C LEU A 310 -9.12 -2.73 -11.69
N LEU A 311 -8.51 -1.54 -11.63
CA LEU A 311 -7.25 -1.25 -12.31
C LEU A 311 -6.11 -1.13 -11.30
N PHE A 312 -5.34 -2.20 -11.13
CA PHE A 312 -4.12 -2.17 -10.34
C PHE A 312 -3.06 -1.29 -11.04
N LYS A 313 -2.53 -0.32 -10.29
CA LYS A 313 -1.63 0.75 -10.79
C LYS A 313 -2.15 1.47 -12.05
N GLY A 314 -3.48 1.51 -12.24
CA GLY A 314 -4.12 2.17 -13.38
C GLY A 314 -3.95 1.47 -14.74
N GLN A 315 -3.33 0.30 -14.80
CA GLN A 315 -2.99 -0.37 -16.07
C GLN A 315 -3.35 -1.86 -16.12
N ILE A 316 -3.45 -2.51 -14.96
CA ILE A 316 -3.67 -3.95 -14.87
C ILE A 316 -5.12 -4.21 -14.42
N ALA A 317 -5.96 -4.67 -15.35
CA ALA A 317 -7.31 -5.12 -15.10
C ALA A 317 -7.32 -6.36 -14.20
N PHE A 318 -8.10 -6.30 -13.12
CA PHE A 318 -8.21 -7.38 -12.15
C PHE A 318 -9.66 -7.55 -11.68
N ARG A 319 -10.07 -8.81 -11.47
CA ARG A 319 -11.38 -9.18 -10.96
C ARG A 319 -11.26 -10.22 -9.86
N HIS A 320 -11.83 -9.95 -8.69
CA HIS A 320 -11.73 -10.84 -7.53
C HIS A 320 -12.52 -12.13 -7.71
N ASP A 321 -13.73 -12.09 -8.28
CA ASP A 321 -14.55 -13.29 -8.51
C ASP A 321 -13.85 -14.35 -9.37
N LYS A 322 -13.05 -13.90 -10.34
CA LYS A 322 -12.25 -14.77 -11.20
C LYS A 322 -11.09 -15.45 -10.50
N HIS A 323 -10.58 -14.87 -9.43
CA HIS A 323 -9.40 -15.40 -8.73
C HIS A 323 -9.77 -16.15 -7.46
N LEU A 324 -10.76 -15.67 -6.70
CA LEU A 324 -11.21 -16.31 -5.46
C LEU A 324 -12.27 -17.38 -5.70
N GLY A 325 -13.19 -17.18 -6.66
CA GLY A 325 -14.34 -18.08 -6.86
C GLY A 325 -14.19 -19.15 -7.95
N GLN A 326 -13.18 -19.06 -8.83
CA GLN A 326 -13.04 -19.96 -10.00
C GLN A 326 -11.82 -20.88 -9.95
N HIS A 327 -11.13 -20.98 -8.80
CA HIS A 327 -9.93 -21.81 -8.60
C HIS A 327 -8.96 -21.77 -9.79
N PRO A 328 -8.38 -20.60 -10.13
CA PRO A 328 -7.60 -20.45 -11.34
C PRO A 328 -6.45 -21.46 -11.38
N ARG A 329 -6.41 -22.28 -12.44
CA ARG A 329 -5.39 -23.34 -12.65
C ARG A 329 -5.37 -24.40 -11.53
N GLY A 330 -6.54 -24.76 -11.01
CA GLY A 330 -6.68 -25.76 -9.94
C GLY A 330 -6.00 -25.29 -8.67
N LYS A 331 -6.09 -24.00 -8.34
CA LYS A 331 -5.49 -23.42 -7.13
C LYS A 331 -6.55 -22.67 -6.37
N GLU A 332 -6.71 -23.01 -5.11
CA GLU A 332 -7.51 -22.26 -4.17
C GLU A 332 -6.70 -21.05 -3.69
N LEU A 333 -7.21 -19.84 -3.93
CA LEU A 333 -6.55 -18.61 -3.51
C LEU A 333 -7.32 -17.98 -2.36
N ASN A 334 -6.59 -17.27 -1.50
CA ASN A 334 -7.15 -16.45 -0.43
C ASN A 334 -6.69 -14.99 -0.58
N CYS A 335 -7.28 -14.08 0.20
CA CYS A 335 -6.99 -12.65 0.13
C CYS A 335 -5.49 -12.38 0.27
N VAL A 336 -4.82 -13.02 1.24
CA VAL A 336 -3.40 -12.77 1.52
C VAL A 336 -2.45 -13.49 0.57
N THR A 337 -2.96 -14.36 -0.31
CA THR A 337 -2.18 -14.92 -1.43
C THR A 337 -1.73 -13.80 -2.37
N CYS A 338 -2.57 -12.77 -2.53
CA CYS A 338 -2.25 -11.57 -3.29
C CYS A 338 -1.89 -10.38 -2.39
N HIS A 339 -2.57 -10.24 -1.25
CA HIS A 339 -2.36 -9.20 -0.25
C HIS A 339 -1.38 -9.67 0.84
N GLY A 340 -0.14 -9.94 0.44
CA GLY A 340 0.91 -10.44 1.32
C GLY A 340 1.80 -9.33 1.92
N GLN A 341 2.79 -9.73 2.71
CA GLN A 341 3.84 -8.86 3.23
C GLN A 341 5.07 -8.88 2.30
N THR A 342 4.85 -8.74 0.99
CA THR A 342 5.90 -8.89 -0.03
C THR A 342 6.67 -7.59 -0.28
N VAL A 343 6.12 -6.43 0.08
CA VAL A 343 6.74 -5.12 -0.12
C VAL A 343 7.40 -4.65 1.18
N GLU A 344 8.66 -4.24 1.08
CA GLU A 344 9.41 -3.74 2.23
C GLU A 344 8.72 -2.53 2.87
N GLY A 345 8.61 -2.56 4.20
CA GLY A 345 7.97 -1.50 4.98
C GLY A 345 6.44 -1.50 4.97
N GLN A 346 5.78 -2.38 4.20
CA GLN A 346 4.32 -2.51 4.20
C GLN A 346 3.87 -3.87 4.76
N HIS A 347 3.01 -3.82 5.78
CA HIS A 347 2.50 -5.06 6.40
C HIS A 347 1.58 -5.87 5.47
N ILE A 348 0.79 -5.18 4.65
CA ILE A 348 -0.13 -5.80 3.69
C ILE A 348 -0.14 -4.98 2.41
N SER A 349 0.15 -5.61 1.28
CA SER A 349 0.21 -4.97 -0.03
C SER A 349 0.08 -5.99 -1.16
N VAL A 350 -0.17 -5.52 -2.38
CA VAL A 350 -0.19 -6.36 -3.56
C VAL A 350 1.04 -6.07 -4.41
N SER A 351 1.85 -7.11 -4.65
CA SER A 351 2.99 -7.03 -5.57
C SER A 351 2.60 -7.49 -6.97
N GLN A 352 3.12 -6.81 -7.99
CA GLN A 352 2.97 -7.22 -9.39
C GLN A 352 3.59 -8.62 -9.62
N THR A 353 4.65 -8.94 -8.87
CA THR A 353 5.35 -10.22 -9.01
C THR A 353 4.45 -11.40 -8.69
N THR A 354 3.43 -11.26 -7.83
CA THR A 354 2.46 -12.32 -7.55
C THR A 354 1.65 -12.68 -8.80
N CYS A 355 1.13 -11.67 -9.50
CA CYS A 355 0.38 -11.88 -10.75
C CYS A 355 1.27 -12.54 -11.82
N VAL A 356 2.49 -12.01 -11.99
CA VAL A 356 3.42 -12.45 -13.03
C VAL A 356 3.91 -13.88 -12.76
N SER A 357 4.20 -14.22 -11.51
CA SER A 357 4.63 -15.57 -11.11
C SER A 357 3.62 -16.61 -11.55
N CYS A 358 2.31 -16.36 -11.40
CA CYS A 358 1.31 -17.29 -11.90
C CYS A 358 1.18 -17.19 -13.43
N HIS A 359 0.87 -16.02 -13.98
CA HIS A 359 0.46 -15.89 -15.39
C HIS A 359 1.58 -16.16 -16.41
N PHE A 360 2.85 -16.06 -16.02
CA PHE A 360 4.03 -16.29 -16.87
C PHE A 360 4.87 -17.51 -16.46
N TYR A 361 4.47 -18.28 -15.44
CA TYR A 361 5.20 -19.50 -15.06
C TYR A 361 5.39 -20.45 -16.24
N GLY A 362 6.64 -20.94 -16.43
CA GLY A 362 6.97 -21.92 -17.46
C GLY A 362 6.97 -21.37 -18.90
N ARG A 363 6.80 -20.05 -19.08
CA ARG A 363 6.85 -19.41 -20.41
C ARG A 363 8.28 -19.09 -20.86
N GLY A 364 9.19 -18.80 -19.94
CA GLY A 364 10.55 -18.35 -20.28
C GLY A 364 10.50 -17.13 -21.19
N ASP A 365 11.13 -17.20 -22.37
CA ASP A 365 11.16 -16.12 -23.36
C ASP A 365 9.91 -16.04 -24.25
N LYS A 366 8.90 -16.90 -24.06
CA LYS A 366 7.66 -16.87 -24.86
C LYS A 366 6.84 -15.63 -24.52
N ALA A 367 6.43 -14.88 -25.55
CA ALA A 367 5.91 -13.52 -25.43
C ALA A 367 4.53 -13.37 -24.75
N VAL A 368 3.77 -14.45 -24.52
CA VAL A 368 2.38 -14.33 -24.04
C VAL A 368 2.21 -15.08 -22.72
N ALA A 369 1.48 -14.48 -21.77
CA ALA A 369 0.99 -15.12 -20.55
C ALA A 369 0.04 -16.30 -20.85
N VAL A 370 -0.43 -17.00 -19.82
CA VAL A 370 -1.67 -17.78 -19.92
C VAL A 370 -2.82 -16.80 -20.24
N GLY A 371 -3.28 -16.78 -21.49
CA GLY A 371 -4.25 -15.80 -22.04
C GLY A 371 -3.60 -14.91 -23.11
N ASP A 372 -4.21 -13.76 -23.40
CA ASP A 372 -3.66 -12.69 -24.26
C ASP A 372 -3.16 -11.50 -23.43
N CYS A 373 -2.29 -10.64 -23.97
CA CYS A 373 -1.80 -9.43 -23.27
C CYS A 373 -2.95 -8.54 -22.73
N LEU A 374 -4.06 -8.49 -23.47
CA LEU A 374 -5.26 -7.73 -23.13
C LEU A 374 -6.10 -8.33 -21.99
N THR A 375 -5.73 -9.51 -21.50
CA THR A 375 -6.34 -10.11 -20.30
C THR A 375 -6.05 -9.24 -19.08
N CYS A 376 -4.83 -8.69 -19.01
CA CYS A 376 -4.39 -7.85 -17.91
C CYS A 376 -4.24 -6.39 -18.34
N HIS A 377 -3.77 -6.11 -19.55
CA HIS A 377 -3.56 -4.73 -20.00
C HIS A 377 -4.75 -4.15 -20.75
N THR A 378 -5.02 -2.87 -20.53
CA THR A 378 -5.87 -2.10 -21.42
C THR A 378 -5.04 -1.45 -22.53
N GLN A 379 -5.62 -1.32 -23.72
CA GLN A 379 -4.97 -0.64 -24.83
C GLN A 379 -4.79 0.86 -24.49
N PRO A 380 -3.61 1.46 -24.73
CA PRO A 380 -3.43 2.90 -24.54
C PRO A 380 -4.35 3.72 -25.46
N GLU A 381 -5.22 4.54 -24.87
CA GLU A 381 -6.12 5.42 -25.63
C GLU A 381 -5.39 6.63 -26.22
N LYS A 382 -4.40 7.15 -25.49
CA LYS A 382 -3.62 8.32 -25.90
C LYS A 382 -2.47 7.90 -26.84
N PRO A 383 -2.16 8.71 -27.86
CA PRO A 383 -0.97 8.50 -28.66
C PRO A 383 0.30 8.53 -27.80
N VAL A 384 1.23 7.64 -28.09
CA VAL A 384 2.56 7.58 -27.48
C VAL A 384 3.58 8.20 -28.43
N THR A 385 4.69 8.72 -27.91
CA THR A 385 5.78 9.25 -28.74
C THR A 385 6.87 8.19 -28.88
N PHE A 386 7.24 7.86 -30.12
CA PHE A 386 8.34 6.97 -30.43
C PHE A 386 9.27 7.62 -31.48
N MET A 387 10.56 7.72 -31.17
CA MET A 387 11.56 8.42 -32.00
C MET A 387 11.12 9.83 -32.47
N GLY A 388 10.43 10.57 -31.59
CA GLY A 388 9.90 11.91 -31.90
C GLY A 388 8.62 11.93 -32.76
N GLN A 389 8.08 10.77 -33.14
CA GLN A 389 6.84 10.63 -33.88
C GLN A 389 5.69 10.17 -32.98
N SER A 390 4.48 10.69 -33.22
CA SER A 390 3.29 10.28 -32.48
C SER A 390 2.69 9.00 -33.08
N PHE A 391 2.50 7.98 -32.26
CA PHE A 391 1.93 6.68 -32.63
C PHE A 391 0.66 6.39 -31.83
N SER A 392 -0.44 6.02 -32.51
CA SER A 392 -1.73 5.71 -31.87
C SER A 392 -2.09 4.24 -32.10
N HIS A 393 -2.07 3.45 -31.02
CA HIS A 393 -2.45 2.03 -31.03
C HIS A 393 -3.85 1.81 -31.59
N THR A 394 -4.84 2.58 -31.11
CA THR A 394 -6.25 2.45 -31.52
C THR A 394 -6.44 2.72 -33.02
N LYS A 395 -5.76 3.74 -33.56
CA LYS A 395 -5.83 4.03 -35.01
C LYS A 395 -5.13 2.96 -35.83
N PHE A 396 -3.99 2.45 -35.36
CA PHE A 396 -3.20 1.49 -36.11
C PHE A 396 -3.85 0.10 -36.18
N LEU A 397 -4.38 -0.40 -35.06
CA LEU A 397 -4.95 -1.74 -34.94
C LEU A 397 -6.38 -1.85 -35.50
N LYS A 398 -7.04 -0.72 -35.81
CA LYS A 398 -8.39 -0.72 -36.37
C LYS A 398 -8.44 -1.48 -37.70
N GLY A 399 -9.14 -2.62 -37.72
CA GLY A 399 -9.32 -3.47 -38.90
C GLY A 399 -8.12 -4.38 -39.22
N LYS A 400 -7.22 -4.59 -38.26
CA LYS A 400 -6.05 -5.49 -38.39
C LYS A 400 -6.08 -6.57 -37.31
N ASP A 401 -6.71 -7.69 -37.64
CA ASP A 401 -6.83 -8.83 -36.71
C ASP A 401 -5.56 -9.70 -36.68
N GLY A 402 -4.65 -9.52 -37.63
CA GLY A 402 -3.39 -10.27 -37.74
C GLY A 402 -2.20 -9.68 -36.97
N VAL A 403 -2.37 -8.54 -36.29
CA VAL A 403 -1.29 -7.87 -35.56
C VAL A 403 -1.41 -8.15 -34.07
N GLU A 404 -0.50 -8.96 -33.54
CA GLU A 404 -0.40 -9.23 -32.10
C GLU A 404 0.45 -8.18 -31.37
N CYS A 405 0.23 -8.00 -30.07
CA CYS A 405 1.03 -7.10 -29.24
C CYS A 405 2.53 -7.48 -29.22
N SER A 406 2.80 -8.79 -29.30
CA SER A 406 4.14 -9.40 -29.30
C SER A 406 4.98 -9.02 -30.53
N HIS A 407 4.35 -8.63 -31.65
CA HIS A 407 5.05 -8.21 -32.86
C HIS A 407 5.88 -6.93 -32.64
N CYS A 408 5.45 -6.05 -31.75
CA CYS A 408 6.18 -4.84 -31.37
C CYS A 408 6.75 -4.95 -29.94
N HIS A 409 5.97 -5.47 -28.99
CA HIS A 409 6.39 -5.65 -27.60
C HIS A 409 6.93 -7.06 -27.39
N ASN A 410 8.11 -7.34 -27.94
CA ASN A 410 8.82 -8.59 -27.74
C ASN A 410 9.60 -8.59 -26.40
N ARG A 411 9.97 -9.79 -25.92
CA ARG A 411 10.78 -10.01 -24.71
C ARG A 411 10.33 -9.15 -23.50
N VAL A 412 9.02 -9.11 -23.26
CA VAL A 412 8.39 -8.38 -22.15
C VAL A 412 8.57 -9.07 -20.80
N THR A 413 9.12 -10.28 -20.80
CA THR A 413 9.43 -11.06 -19.61
C THR A 413 10.84 -11.60 -19.64
N GLU A 414 11.43 -11.75 -18.46
CA GLU A 414 12.73 -12.36 -18.24
C GLU A 414 12.64 -13.32 -17.04
N GLY A 415 13.08 -14.56 -17.23
CA GLY A 415 12.95 -15.64 -16.25
C GLY A 415 11.72 -16.54 -16.46
N SER A 416 11.78 -17.77 -15.94
CA SER A 416 10.71 -18.77 -16.09
C SER A 416 9.92 -19.04 -14.81
N GLY A 417 10.36 -18.45 -13.69
CA GLY A 417 9.79 -18.69 -12.36
C GLY A 417 10.03 -20.10 -11.85
N SER A 418 11.14 -20.73 -12.23
CA SER A 418 11.52 -22.07 -11.79
C SER A 418 11.54 -22.21 -10.27
N VAL A 419 11.27 -23.42 -9.79
CA VAL A 419 11.39 -23.78 -8.38
C VAL A 419 12.62 -24.67 -8.22
N SER A 420 13.58 -24.22 -7.43
CA SER A 420 14.77 -25.02 -7.10
C SER A 420 14.51 -25.90 -5.88
N VAL A 421 14.92 -27.17 -5.94
CA VAL A 421 14.84 -28.13 -4.82
C VAL A 421 15.58 -27.61 -3.57
N THR A 422 16.59 -26.77 -3.74
CA THR A 422 17.32 -26.14 -2.64
C THR A 422 16.41 -25.25 -1.79
N ARG A 423 15.40 -24.59 -2.38
CA ARG A 423 14.45 -23.74 -1.64
C ARG A 423 13.59 -24.58 -0.70
N CYS A 424 13.21 -25.80 -1.09
CA CYS A 424 12.46 -26.73 -0.23
C CYS A 424 13.24 -27.08 1.05
N ARG A 425 14.57 -27.20 0.95
CA ARG A 425 15.45 -27.53 2.09
C ARG A 425 15.55 -26.42 3.13
N SER A 426 15.12 -25.19 2.82
CA SER A 426 15.08 -24.10 3.80
C SER A 426 14.10 -24.36 4.95
N CYS A 427 13.10 -25.23 4.73
CA CYS A 427 12.13 -25.65 5.74
C CYS A 427 12.11 -27.17 5.95
N HIS A 428 12.35 -27.98 4.93
CA HIS A 428 12.36 -29.44 5.02
C HIS A 428 13.79 -29.99 5.20
N LEU A 429 14.36 -29.76 6.39
CA LEU A 429 15.69 -30.24 6.74
C LEU A 429 15.76 -31.78 6.72
N GLY A 430 16.86 -32.33 6.19
CA GLY A 430 17.15 -33.78 6.21
C GLY A 430 16.45 -34.61 5.12
N LYS A 431 15.80 -33.97 4.13
CA LYS A 431 15.28 -34.65 2.94
C LYS A 431 16.15 -34.34 1.72
N ASP A 432 16.85 -35.35 1.21
CA ASP A 432 17.79 -35.20 0.11
C ASP A 432 17.10 -35.06 -1.25
N GLN A 433 15.91 -35.65 -1.40
CA GLN A 433 15.03 -35.50 -2.56
C GLN A 433 13.60 -35.22 -2.09
N ILE A 434 13.03 -34.13 -2.58
CA ILE A 434 11.62 -33.78 -2.39
C ILE A 434 11.04 -33.67 -3.80
N GLU A 435 10.25 -34.67 -4.18
CA GLU A 435 9.48 -34.66 -5.42
C GLU A 435 8.09 -34.09 -5.16
N VAL A 436 7.57 -33.35 -6.14
CA VAL A 436 6.23 -32.76 -6.10
C VAL A 436 5.42 -33.39 -7.23
N ASP A 437 4.69 -34.45 -6.89
CA ASP A 437 3.88 -35.20 -7.86
C ASP A 437 2.55 -34.49 -8.16
N ASP A 438 1.90 -33.97 -7.11
CA ASP A 438 0.64 -33.25 -7.20
C ASP A 438 0.86 -31.75 -6.92
N GLN A 439 0.86 -30.97 -7.99
CA GLN A 439 1.04 -29.52 -7.90
C GLN A 439 -0.14 -28.82 -7.22
N GLU A 440 -1.38 -29.30 -7.40
CA GLU A 440 -2.56 -28.67 -6.81
C GLU A 440 -2.55 -28.87 -5.29
N GLN A 441 -2.36 -30.11 -4.84
CA GLN A 441 -2.24 -30.40 -3.41
C GLN A 441 -1.04 -29.70 -2.76
N PHE A 442 0.08 -29.58 -3.49
CA PHE A 442 1.24 -28.84 -3.01
C PHE A 442 0.91 -27.37 -2.76
N HIS A 443 0.25 -26.70 -3.72
CA HIS A 443 -0.16 -25.30 -3.56
C HIS A 443 -1.23 -25.13 -2.48
N LEU A 444 -2.18 -26.06 -2.37
CA LEU A 444 -3.19 -26.04 -1.29
C LEU A 444 -2.51 -26.04 0.08
N THR A 445 -1.54 -26.92 0.28
CA THR A 445 -0.83 -27.07 1.56
C THR A 445 0.04 -25.86 1.89
N HIS A 446 0.83 -25.38 0.93
CA HIS A 446 1.84 -24.34 1.18
C HIS A 446 1.33 -22.92 0.97
N VAL A 447 0.52 -22.68 -0.07
CA VAL A 447 0.05 -21.33 -0.41
C VAL A 447 -1.30 -21.05 0.25
N SER A 448 -2.30 -21.90 0.01
CA SER A 448 -3.67 -21.64 0.46
C SER A 448 -3.84 -21.83 1.97
N GLN A 449 -3.25 -22.88 2.55
CA GLN A 449 -3.32 -23.18 3.99
C GLN A 449 -2.10 -22.63 4.74
N GLY A 450 -0.90 -22.78 4.15
CA GLY A 450 0.37 -22.35 4.73
C GLY A 450 0.67 -20.86 4.61
N HIS A 451 0.02 -20.15 3.67
CA HIS A 451 0.19 -18.72 3.43
C HIS A 451 1.63 -18.30 3.08
N PHE A 452 2.38 -19.17 2.40
CA PHE A 452 3.72 -18.82 1.90
C PHE A 452 3.65 -17.98 0.62
N ASP A 453 4.46 -16.91 0.54
CA ASP A 453 4.56 -16.10 -0.68
C ASP A 453 5.17 -16.89 -1.83
N CYS A 454 4.72 -16.60 -3.06
CA CYS A 454 5.19 -17.30 -4.26
C CYS A 454 6.72 -17.27 -4.40
N LEU A 455 7.36 -16.13 -4.08
CA LEU A 455 8.80 -15.92 -4.23
C LEU A 455 9.68 -16.70 -3.23
N GLN A 456 9.07 -17.31 -2.21
CA GLN A 456 9.80 -18.21 -1.33
C GLN A 456 10.19 -19.50 -2.08
N CYS A 457 9.37 -19.93 -3.03
CA CYS A 457 9.60 -21.13 -3.84
C CYS A 457 9.96 -20.82 -5.29
N HIS A 458 9.30 -19.85 -5.92
CA HIS A 458 9.53 -19.47 -7.30
C HIS A 458 10.63 -18.41 -7.41
N ASP A 459 11.44 -18.53 -8.45
CA ASP A 459 12.32 -17.43 -8.87
C ASP A 459 11.51 -16.25 -9.41
N GLU A 460 12.03 -15.04 -9.27
CA GLU A 460 11.35 -13.85 -9.76
C GLU A 460 11.29 -13.85 -11.29
N ILE A 461 10.08 -13.64 -11.83
CA ILE A 461 9.88 -13.32 -13.24
C ILE A 461 9.78 -11.81 -13.36
N LYS A 462 10.72 -11.20 -14.08
CA LYS A 462 10.66 -9.77 -14.36
C LYS A 462 9.72 -9.55 -15.53
N HIS A 463 8.75 -8.66 -15.36
CA HIS A 463 7.82 -8.27 -16.41
C HIS A 463 7.75 -6.74 -16.51
N GLY A 464 7.92 -6.21 -17.72
CA GLY A 464 7.83 -4.79 -17.97
C GLY A 464 8.31 -4.43 -19.37
N THR A 465 7.88 -3.28 -19.86
CA THR A 465 8.37 -2.73 -21.14
C THR A 465 9.74 -2.11 -20.92
N ARG A 466 10.79 -2.70 -21.48
CA ARG A 466 12.05 -1.96 -21.71
C ARG A 466 11.73 -0.82 -22.69
N PRO A 467 12.42 0.33 -22.64
CA PRO A 467 12.33 1.34 -23.70
C PRO A 467 12.47 0.65 -25.07
N MET A 468 11.64 1.01 -26.06
CA MET A 468 11.63 0.30 -27.34
C MET A 468 13.01 0.23 -28.00
N GLU A 469 13.84 1.26 -27.84
CA GLU A 469 15.25 1.27 -28.25
C GLU A 469 16.03 0.08 -27.68
N GLN A 470 15.83 -0.23 -26.40
CA GLN A 470 16.41 -1.41 -25.75
C GLN A 470 15.70 -2.71 -26.14
N GLN A 471 14.41 -2.68 -26.52
CA GLN A 471 13.70 -3.88 -27.02
C GLN A 471 14.15 -4.26 -28.42
N LEU A 472 14.42 -3.30 -29.31
CA LEU A 472 14.97 -3.55 -30.65
C LEU A 472 16.40 -4.12 -30.56
N LEU A 473 17.25 -3.50 -29.74
CA LEU A 473 18.61 -4.00 -29.45
C LEU A 473 18.59 -5.36 -28.74
N ALA A 474 17.63 -5.60 -27.83
CA ALA A 474 17.50 -6.87 -27.13
C ALA A 474 16.87 -7.98 -27.99
N ALA A 475 15.99 -7.67 -28.94
CA ALA A 475 15.43 -8.63 -29.90
C ALA A 475 16.52 -9.23 -30.80
N GLY A 476 17.55 -8.43 -31.12
CA GLY A 476 18.76 -8.86 -31.83
C GLY A 476 19.78 -9.61 -30.94
N ASN A 477 19.57 -9.66 -29.62
CA ASN A 477 20.54 -10.29 -28.73
C ASN A 477 20.38 -11.82 -28.72
N CYS A 478 20.85 -12.44 -29.80
CA CYS A 478 21.00 -13.88 -29.95
C CYS A 478 22.18 -14.43 -29.14
N SER A 479 23.03 -13.55 -28.57
CA SER A 479 24.22 -13.94 -27.80
C SER A 479 23.87 -14.66 -26.49
N THR A 480 22.63 -14.50 -26.01
CA THR A 480 22.12 -15.20 -24.83
C THR A 480 22.12 -16.73 -24.98
N CYS A 481 21.95 -17.23 -26.21
CA CYS A 481 21.92 -18.68 -26.48
C CYS A 481 23.04 -19.15 -27.42
N HIS A 482 23.66 -18.26 -28.19
CA HIS A 482 24.76 -18.60 -29.10
C HIS A 482 25.98 -17.72 -28.85
N THR A 483 27.17 -18.30 -28.72
CA THR A 483 28.42 -17.54 -28.65
C THR A 483 28.77 -16.95 -30.03
N GLY A 484 28.73 -15.62 -30.18
CA GLY A 484 29.19 -14.87 -31.36
C GLY A 484 28.28 -13.71 -31.81
N GLU A 485 28.80 -12.80 -32.62
CA GLU A 485 28.05 -11.71 -33.28
C GLU A 485 27.18 -12.25 -34.43
N ARG A 486 26.11 -13.00 -34.11
CA ARG A 486 25.12 -13.40 -35.12
C ARG A 486 24.12 -12.28 -35.35
N HIS A 487 23.74 -12.06 -36.60
CA HIS A 487 22.78 -11.06 -37.07
C HIS A 487 23.22 -9.58 -36.97
N SER A 488 24.51 -9.29 -36.75
CA SER A 488 25.04 -7.91 -36.63
C SER A 488 24.99 -7.10 -37.93
N ILE A 489 24.94 -7.76 -39.09
CA ILE A 489 24.78 -7.10 -40.38
C ILE A 489 23.31 -6.75 -40.61
N GLN A 490 22.41 -7.70 -40.37
CA GLN A 490 20.97 -7.52 -40.50
C GLN A 490 20.49 -6.36 -39.63
N GLU A 491 20.95 -6.28 -38.38
CA GLU A 491 20.63 -5.18 -37.48
C GLU A 491 21.11 -3.82 -38.01
N ARG A 492 22.36 -3.75 -38.48
CA ARG A 492 22.93 -2.51 -39.03
C ARG A 492 22.31 -2.12 -40.37
N VAL A 493 21.89 -3.07 -41.21
CA VAL A 493 21.15 -2.78 -42.44
C VAL A 493 19.76 -2.23 -42.10
N TYR A 494 19.05 -2.86 -41.17
CA TYR A 494 17.73 -2.42 -40.73
C TYR A 494 17.78 -1.00 -40.10
N ALA A 495 18.82 -0.72 -39.32
CA ALA A 495 19.10 0.60 -38.76
C ALA A 495 19.70 1.61 -39.78
N GLY A 496 20.13 1.15 -40.96
CA GLY A 496 20.77 1.98 -42.00
C GLY A 496 22.14 2.53 -41.61
N THR A 497 22.96 1.74 -40.91
CA THR A 497 24.28 2.12 -40.35
C THR A 497 25.43 1.21 -40.79
N VAL A 498 25.20 0.25 -41.70
CA VAL A 498 26.19 -0.81 -42.02
C VAL A 498 27.44 -0.28 -42.74
N ALA A 499 27.31 0.72 -43.60
CA ALA A 499 28.39 1.22 -44.44
C ALA A 499 28.92 2.59 -43.97
N THR A 500 30.23 2.70 -43.82
CA THR A 500 30.91 3.96 -43.46
C THR A 500 30.86 4.94 -44.64
N GLY A 501 30.55 6.21 -44.35
CA GLY A 501 30.47 7.28 -45.37
C GLY A 501 29.10 7.42 -46.04
N MET A 502 28.14 6.54 -45.74
CA MET A 502 26.74 6.71 -46.13
C MET A 502 25.96 7.46 -45.05
N LYS A 503 24.92 8.20 -45.46
CA LYS A 503 24.01 8.85 -44.52
C LYS A 503 23.22 7.79 -43.75
N VAL A 504 23.13 7.94 -42.43
CA VAL A 504 22.30 7.06 -41.59
C VAL A 504 20.83 7.18 -42.02
N ALA A 505 20.26 6.07 -42.47
CA ALA A 505 18.90 6.03 -43.01
C ALA A 505 18.16 4.77 -42.52
N PRO A 506 17.61 4.80 -41.29
CA PRO A 506 16.88 3.67 -40.76
C PRO A 506 15.59 3.42 -41.54
N ASP A 507 15.25 2.15 -41.71
CA ASP A 507 14.02 1.72 -42.38
C ASP A 507 12.76 2.25 -41.66
N VAL A 508 11.64 2.37 -42.38
CA VAL A 508 10.40 2.88 -41.78
C VAL A 508 9.79 1.91 -40.77
N MET A 509 9.98 0.60 -40.94
CA MET A 509 9.58 -0.42 -39.98
C MET A 509 10.49 -0.39 -38.74
N TYR A 510 11.79 -0.10 -38.91
CA TYR A 510 12.71 0.14 -37.79
C TYR A 510 12.24 1.32 -36.95
N LYS A 511 11.88 2.43 -37.60
CA LYS A 511 11.34 3.63 -36.96
C LYS A 511 9.94 3.43 -36.37
N ALA A 512 9.21 2.40 -36.79
CA ALA A 512 7.95 1.99 -36.19
C ALA A 512 8.14 1.00 -35.02
N GLY A 513 9.37 0.53 -34.80
CA GLY A 513 9.73 -0.41 -33.75
C GLY A 513 9.30 -1.85 -34.01
N VAL A 514 9.15 -2.23 -35.28
CA VAL A 514 8.85 -3.61 -35.65
C VAL A 514 10.08 -4.48 -35.35
N ALA A 515 9.89 -5.48 -34.49
CA ALA A 515 10.96 -6.39 -34.09
C ALA A 515 11.22 -7.46 -35.15
N CYS A 516 12.41 -8.08 -35.13
CA CYS A 516 12.76 -9.16 -36.06
C CYS A 516 11.73 -10.30 -36.02
N GLU A 517 11.25 -10.65 -34.82
CA GLU A 517 10.25 -11.69 -34.60
C GLU A 517 8.85 -11.31 -35.09
N GLY A 518 8.58 -10.03 -35.33
CA GLY A 518 7.35 -9.57 -35.97
C GLY A 518 7.25 -9.98 -37.45
N CYS A 519 8.40 -10.20 -38.11
CA CYS A 519 8.47 -10.71 -39.48
C CYS A 519 8.93 -12.17 -39.54
N HIS A 520 9.87 -12.58 -38.68
CA HIS A 520 10.39 -13.94 -38.63
C HIS A 520 9.54 -14.82 -37.71
N THR A 521 8.34 -15.19 -38.17
CA THR A 521 7.39 -16.00 -37.39
C THR A 521 7.37 -17.48 -37.78
N ASP A 522 7.81 -17.84 -38.99
CA ASP A 522 7.71 -19.22 -39.49
C ASP A 522 8.93 -20.04 -39.08
N VAL A 523 8.73 -20.94 -38.12
CA VAL A 523 9.76 -21.84 -37.61
C VAL A 523 9.91 -23.04 -38.56
N LYS A 524 11.08 -23.22 -39.16
CA LYS A 524 11.40 -24.39 -40.01
C LYS A 524 12.66 -25.09 -39.50
N ALA A 525 12.66 -26.42 -39.56
CA ALA A 525 13.88 -27.19 -39.38
C ALA A 525 14.76 -27.02 -40.64
N THR A 526 16.01 -26.65 -40.43
CA THR A 526 17.01 -26.43 -41.47
C THR A 526 18.26 -27.23 -41.16
N GLU A 527 18.95 -27.65 -42.22
CA GLU A 527 20.19 -28.41 -42.09
C GLU A 527 21.33 -27.58 -42.69
N SER A 528 22.45 -27.50 -41.98
CA SER A 528 23.70 -26.96 -42.52
C SER A 528 24.79 -28.02 -42.30
N GLY A 529 25.10 -28.78 -43.35
CA GLY A 529 25.96 -29.94 -43.23
C GLY A 529 25.34 -31.05 -42.38
N ALA A 530 26.03 -31.51 -41.34
CA ALA A 530 25.58 -32.61 -40.48
C ALA A 530 24.72 -32.18 -39.27
N THR A 531 24.41 -30.88 -39.13
CA THR A 531 23.67 -30.34 -38.00
C THR A 531 22.30 -29.82 -38.43
N ALA A 532 21.25 -30.42 -37.85
CA ALA A 532 19.90 -29.90 -37.91
C ALA A 532 19.73 -28.79 -36.86
N PHE A 533 19.22 -27.64 -37.27
CA PHE A 533 18.87 -26.52 -36.40
C PHE A 533 17.58 -25.86 -36.87
N THR A 534 16.88 -25.24 -35.94
CA THR A 534 15.61 -24.58 -36.22
C THR A 534 15.87 -23.11 -36.55
N ALA A 535 15.40 -22.65 -37.70
CA ALA A 535 15.50 -21.25 -38.13
C ALA A 535 14.11 -20.63 -38.30
N LYS A 536 14.01 -19.32 -38.00
CA LYS A 536 12.79 -18.54 -38.21
C LYS A 536 12.87 -17.80 -39.55
N PHE A 537 11.84 -17.94 -40.36
CA PHE A 537 11.74 -17.33 -41.69
C PHE A 537 10.61 -16.32 -41.77
N SER A 538 10.74 -15.40 -42.72
CA SER A 538 9.74 -14.41 -43.10
C SER A 538 9.38 -14.60 -44.58
N GLY A 539 8.15 -14.24 -44.94
CA GLY A 539 7.67 -14.23 -46.33
C GLY A 539 6.53 -13.24 -46.54
N ALA A 540 5.89 -13.32 -47.70
CA ALA A 540 4.82 -12.39 -48.10
C ALA A 540 3.64 -12.36 -47.12
N ARG A 541 3.36 -13.48 -46.42
CA ARG A 541 2.27 -13.59 -45.45
C ARG A 541 2.44 -12.60 -44.30
N GLN A 542 3.64 -12.52 -43.72
CA GLN A 542 3.93 -11.67 -42.57
C GLN A 542 3.81 -10.18 -42.90
N CYS A 543 4.11 -9.78 -44.14
CA CYS A 543 3.84 -8.43 -44.61
C CYS A 543 2.34 -8.14 -44.69
N VAL A 544 1.55 -9.12 -45.15
CA VAL A 544 0.08 -9.02 -45.28
C VAL A 544 -0.61 -8.94 -43.91
N ASP A 545 -0.04 -9.56 -42.87
CA ASP A 545 -0.58 -9.53 -41.51
C ASP A 545 -0.67 -8.08 -40.98
N CYS A 546 0.31 -7.24 -41.31
CA CYS A 546 0.35 -5.81 -40.93
C CYS A 546 -0.24 -4.85 -41.97
N HIS A 547 -0.07 -5.14 -43.27
CA HIS A 547 -0.40 -4.20 -44.36
C HIS A 547 -1.66 -4.58 -45.17
N GLY A 548 -2.27 -5.73 -44.93
CA GLY A 548 -3.47 -6.20 -45.61
C GLY A 548 -3.22 -6.83 -47.00
N LYS A 549 -4.29 -7.38 -47.59
CA LYS A 549 -4.23 -8.43 -48.63
C LYS A 549 -3.76 -8.04 -50.04
N LYS A 550 -3.45 -6.78 -50.37
CA LYS A 550 -3.49 -6.38 -51.81
C LYS A 550 -2.21 -5.91 -52.49
N ARG A 551 -1.09 -5.62 -51.83
CA ARG A 551 0.13 -5.14 -52.54
C ARG A 551 1.48 -5.48 -51.91
N TYR A 552 1.57 -5.59 -50.59
CA TYR A 552 2.87 -5.65 -49.91
C TYR A 552 3.62 -6.98 -50.09
N GLY A 553 2.91 -8.10 -50.25
CA GLY A 553 3.53 -9.39 -50.57
C GLY A 553 4.24 -9.38 -51.93
N GLN A 554 3.59 -8.81 -52.95
CA GLN A 554 4.18 -8.65 -54.29
C GLN A 554 5.34 -7.66 -54.27
N MET A 555 5.19 -6.55 -53.55
CA MET A 555 6.28 -5.57 -53.40
C MET A 555 7.54 -6.20 -52.78
N LEU A 556 7.39 -7.12 -51.81
CA LEU A 556 8.51 -7.88 -51.29
C LEU A 556 9.15 -8.75 -52.38
N GLU A 557 8.35 -9.48 -53.15
CA GLU A 557 8.86 -10.30 -54.26
C GLU A 557 9.64 -9.46 -55.28
N ASP A 558 9.09 -8.30 -55.68
CA ASP A 558 9.71 -7.35 -56.59
C ASP A 558 11.07 -6.85 -56.06
N TRP A 559 11.13 -6.46 -54.78
CA TRP A 559 12.37 -6.03 -54.12
C TRP A 559 13.43 -7.12 -54.10
N GLN A 560 13.02 -8.35 -53.80
CA GLN A 560 13.91 -9.51 -53.74
C GLN A 560 14.40 -9.95 -55.11
N GLU A 561 13.60 -9.77 -56.15
CA GLU A 561 14.00 -10.00 -57.54
C GLU A 561 15.01 -8.95 -58.01
N ALA A 562 14.70 -7.65 -57.87
CA ALA A 562 15.60 -6.56 -58.25
C ALA A 562 16.96 -6.65 -57.53
N THR A 563 16.95 -6.96 -56.23
CA THR A 563 18.20 -7.12 -55.47
C THR A 563 19.02 -8.32 -55.96
N ARG A 564 18.35 -9.44 -56.31
CA ARG A 564 19.04 -10.62 -56.88
C ARG A 564 19.67 -10.31 -58.23
N GLU A 565 18.97 -9.60 -59.10
CA GLU A 565 19.50 -9.18 -60.40
C GLU A 565 20.74 -8.30 -60.25
N SER A 566 20.70 -7.32 -59.33
CA SER A 566 21.86 -6.47 -59.01
C SER A 566 23.05 -7.28 -58.48
N ILE A 567 22.84 -8.23 -57.56
CA ILE A 567 23.91 -9.11 -57.06
C ILE A 567 24.49 -9.95 -58.21
N ALA A 568 23.63 -10.53 -59.06
CA ALA A 568 24.05 -11.36 -60.19
C ALA A 568 24.82 -10.56 -61.25
N LYS A 569 24.56 -9.26 -61.39
CA LYS A 569 25.29 -8.33 -62.26
C LYS A 569 26.63 -7.91 -61.65
N PHE A 570 26.65 -7.50 -60.39
CA PHE A 570 27.82 -6.85 -59.79
C PHE A 570 28.85 -7.84 -59.24
N GLN A 571 28.44 -9.00 -58.72
CA GLN A 571 29.38 -9.97 -58.15
C GLN A 571 30.41 -10.47 -59.19
N PRO A 572 30.02 -10.90 -60.40
CA PRO A 572 30.98 -11.30 -61.43
C PRO A 572 31.87 -10.13 -61.89
N ALA A 573 31.32 -8.91 -61.92
CA ALA A 573 32.07 -7.73 -62.33
C ALA A 573 33.18 -7.38 -61.32
N VAL A 574 32.89 -7.44 -60.01
CA VAL A 574 33.89 -7.25 -58.96
C VAL A 574 34.95 -8.35 -59.01
N ASP A 575 34.55 -9.60 -59.22
CA ASP A 575 35.47 -10.74 -59.31
C ASP A 575 36.39 -10.66 -60.54
N GLU A 576 35.86 -10.20 -61.68
CA GLU A 576 36.65 -9.95 -62.90
C GLU A 576 37.67 -8.83 -62.68
N LEU A 577 37.23 -7.67 -62.18
CA LEU A 577 38.11 -6.52 -61.95
C LEU A 577 39.17 -6.82 -60.89
N THR A 578 38.81 -7.57 -59.84
CA THR A 578 39.76 -8.04 -58.81
C THR A 578 40.82 -8.96 -59.42
N ARG A 579 40.44 -9.87 -60.33
CA ARG A 579 41.42 -10.72 -61.05
C ARG A 579 42.33 -9.88 -61.93
N LYS A 580 41.79 -8.94 -62.70
CA LYS A 580 42.59 -8.03 -63.54
C LYS A 580 43.58 -7.21 -62.70
N LEU A 581 43.15 -6.68 -61.55
CA LEU A 581 44.03 -5.94 -60.63
C LEU A 581 45.23 -6.77 -60.15
N ARG A 582 45.03 -8.07 -59.88
CA ARG A 582 46.11 -8.97 -59.43
C ARG A 582 47.17 -9.24 -60.50
N SER A 583 46.81 -9.15 -61.78
CA SER A 583 47.70 -9.42 -62.92
C SER A 583 48.17 -8.16 -63.64
N ALA A 584 47.74 -6.97 -63.21
CA ALA A 584 47.97 -5.72 -63.92
C ALA A 584 49.43 -5.24 -63.81
N LYS A 585 49.93 -4.68 -64.92
CA LYS A 585 51.17 -3.87 -64.97
C LYS A 585 50.79 -2.41 -65.21
N ALA A 586 50.41 -1.70 -64.15
CA ALA A 586 49.95 -0.31 -64.20
C ALA A 586 50.67 0.54 -63.13
N PRO A 587 50.61 1.89 -63.20
CA PRO A 587 51.20 2.78 -62.20
C PRO A 587 50.72 2.48 -60.77
N ALA A 588 51.63 2.56 -59.80
CA ALA A 588 51.36 2.14 -58.42
C ALA A 588 50.23 2.94 -57.74
N ASP A 589 50.07 4.20 -58.10
CA ASP A 589 49.01 5.09 -57.62
C ASP A 589 47.63 4.71 -58.20
N GLU A 590 47.55 4.36 -59.49
CA GLU A 590 46.32 3.88 -60.10
C GLU A 590 45.90 2.51 -59.55
N VAL A 591 46.87 1.60 -59.36
CA VAL A 591 46.64 0.29 -58.73
C VAL A 591 46.10 0.46 -57.31
N ALA A 592 46.67 1.36 -56.52
CA ALA A 592 46.20 1.65 -55.16
C ALA A 592 44.79 2.26 -55.14
N ARG A 593 44.49 3.16 -56.09
CA ARG A 593 43.17 3.80 -56.22
C ARG A 593 42.10 2.79 -56.62
N VAL A 594 42.35 1.98 -57.65
CA VAL A 594 41.45 0.89 -58.09
C VAL A 594 41.28 -0.15 -56.98
N GLY A 595 42.36 -0.51 -56.28
CA GLY A 595 42.30 -1.42 -55.13
C GLY A 595 41.38 -0.92 -54.02
N THR A 596 41.44 0.37 -53.69
CA THR A 596 40.56 0.99 -52.68
C THR A 596 39.10 0.97 -53.13
N LEU A 597 38.82 1.33 -54.39
CA LEU A 597 37.47 1.32 -54.95
C LEU A 597 36.88 -0.10 -55.01
N LEU A 598 37.66 -1.10 -55.46
CA LEU A 598 37.21 -2.49 -55.50
C LEU A 598 37.01 -3.08 -54.11
N GLN A 599 37.86 -2.75 -53.14
CA GLN A 599 37.66 -3.17 -51.75
C GLN A 599 36.38 -2.56 -51.18
N SER A 600 36.15 -1.27 -51.45
CA SER A 600 34.94 -0.55 -51.05
C SER A 600 33.68 -1.14 -51.67
N ALA A 601 33.68 -1.38 -52.99
CA ALA A 601 32.56 -1.98 -53.73
C ALA A 601 32.30 -3.43 -53.28
N GLY A 602 33.35 -4.23 -53.12
CA GLY A 602 33.26 -5.60 -52.63
C GLY A 602 32.73 -5.68 -51.20
N THR A 603 33.14 -4.78 -50.31
CA THR A 603 32.64 -4.71 -48.93
C THR A 603 31.16 -4.33 -48.90
N LYS A 604 30.76 -3.33 -49.70
CA LYS A 604 29.36 -2.91 -49.83
C LYS A 604 28.48 -4.04 -50.36
N LEU A 605 28.89 -4.66 -51.47
CA LEU A 605 28.16 -5.80 -52.04
C LEU A 605 28.08 -6.97 -51.05
N ALA A 606 29.16 -7.24 -50.31
CA ALA A 606 29.16 -8.26 -49.27
C ALA A 606 28.13 -7.98 -48.17
N TYR A 607 27.88 -6.73 -47.78
CA TYR A 607 26.83 -6.41 -46.83
C TYR A 607 25.43 -6.78 -47.34
N VAL A 608 25.13 -6.50 -48.62
CA VAL A 608 23.85 -6.89 -49.25
C VAL A 608 23.68 -8.41 -49.28
N VAL A 609 24.74 -9.12 -49.65
CA VAL A 609 24.74 -10.60 -49.73
C VAL A 609 24.62 -11.24 -48.35
N GLN A 610 25.38 -10.75 -47.37
CA GLN A 610 25.41 -11.29 -46.00
C GLN A 610 24.16 -10.95 -45.19
N ASP A 611 23.50 -9.83 -45.50
CA ASP A 611 22.19 -9.48 -44.94
C ASP A 611 21.14 -10.57 -45.26
N GLY A 612 21.13 -11.05 -46.50
CA GLY A 612 20.32 -12.19 -46.92
C GLY A 612 18.81 -11.92 -47.03
N SER A 613 18.34 -10.70 -46.69
CA SER A 613 16.93 -10.33 -46.82
C SER A 613 16.52 -9.99 -48.25
N LEU A 614 17.50 -9.77 -49.12
CA LEU A 614 17.34 -9.35 -50.51
C LEU A 614 16.50 -8.06 -50.62
N GLY A 615 16.84 -7.05 -49.83
CA GLY A 615 16.14 -5.76 -49.84
C GLY A 615 15.10 -5.62 -48.73
N ALA A 616 14.60 -6.70 -48.14
CA ALA A 616 13.47 -6.65 -47.22
C ALA A 616 13.77 -5.93 -45.89
N HIS A 617 15.02 -5.93 -45.41
CA HIS A 617 15.39 -5.24 -44.18
C HIS A 617 15.47 -3.71 -44.34
N ASN A 618 15.89 -3.20 -45.50
CA ASN A 618 15.94 -1.75 -45.75
C ASN A 618 16.12 -1.45 -47.25
N TYR A 619 15.06 -1.60 -48.03
CA TYR A 619 15.14 -1.53 -49.49
C TYR A 619 15.77 -0.22 -50.01
N PRO A 620 15.32 0.99 -49.57
CA PRO A 620 15.90 2.24 -50.08
C PRO A 620 17.39 2.40 -49.76
N TYR A 621 17.84 1.93 -48.59
CA TYR A 621 19.24 2.01 -48.20
C TYR A 621 20.10 1.01 -48.97
N LEU A 622 19.60 -0.21 -49.19
CA LEU A 622 20.31 -1.23 -49.97
C LEU A 622 20.42 -0.84 -51.45
N GLU A 623 19.40 -0.17 -52.02
CA GLU A 623 19.46 0.38 -53.38
C GLU A 623 20.50 1.49 -53.51
N ASP A 624 20.59 2.43 -52.54
CA ASP A 624 21.67 3.44 -52.53
C ASP A 624 23.05 2.76 -52.42
N LEU A 625 23.14 1.69 -51.64
CA LEU A 625 24.36 0.92 -51.45
C LEU A 625 24.78 0.20 -52.75
N LEU A 626 23.84 -0.39 -53.48
CA LEU A 626 24.05 -1.01 -54.80
C LEU A 626 24.37 0.03 -55.88
N PHE A 627 23.75 1.21 -55.84
CA PHE A 627 24.06 2.33 -56.71
C PHE A 627 25.52 2.78 -56.53
N ARG A 628 26.01 2.87 -55.29
CA ARG A 628 27.44 3.16 -55.02
C ARG A 628 28.36 2.07 -55.54
N VAL A 629 27.96 0.80 -55.46
CA VAL A 629 28.72 -0.32 -56.02
C VAL A 629 28.84 -0.16 -57.54
N GLU A 630 27.77 0.22 -58.22
CA GLU A 630 27.79 0.48 -59.66
C GLU A 630 28.73 1.63 -60.03
N GLU A 631 28.63 2.77 -59.34
CA GLU A 631 29.53 3.93 -59.53
C GLU A 631 31.01 3.54 -59.35
N GLU A 632 31.32 2.76 -58.31
CA GLU A 632 32.70 2.31 -58.03
C GLU A 632 33.20 1.29 -59.07
N ILE A 633 32.35 0.38 -59.54
CA ILE A 633 32.67 -0.57 -60.62
C ILE A 633 32.97 0.17 -61.92
N ASP A 634 32.15 1.14 -62.31
CA ASP A 634 32.33 1.90 -63.55
C ASP A 634 33.55 2.83 -63.48
N ALA A 635 33.84 3.40 -62.31
CA ALA A 635 35.09 4.11 -62.06
C ALA A 635 36.31 3.18 -62.23
N CYS A 636 36.25 1.95 -61.71
CA CYS A 636 37.32 0.97 -61.89
C CYS A 636 37.49 0.59 -63.37
N ARG A 637 36.40 0.33 -64.10
CA ARG A 637 36.44 0.03 -65.53
C ARG A 637 37.09 1.16 -66.33
N SER A 638 36.76 2.40 -65.99
CA SER A 638 37.29 3.59 -66.66
C SER A 638 38.80 3.76 -66.41
N LEU A 639 39.26 3.55 -65.17
CA LEU A 639 40.68 3.61 -64.82
C LEU A 639 41.48 2.48 -65.47
N MET A 640 40.90 1.28 -65.54
CA MET A 640 41.58 0.09 -66.07
C MET A 640 41.52 -0.02 -67.60
N ALA A 641 40.79 0.86 -68.29
CA ALA A 641 40.57 0.77 -69.75
C ALA A 641 41.88 0.80 -70.57
N ASN A 642 42.91 1.46 -70.06
CA ASN A 642 44.19 1.66 -70.76
C ASN A 642 45.31 0.74 -70.26
N TRP A 643 45.07 -0.14 -69.29
CA TRP A 643 46.12 -0.96 -68.67
C TRP A 643 46.70 -2.04 -69.58
N ASP A 644 45.98 -2.41 -70.65
CA ASP A 644 46.41 -3.42 -71.63
C ASP A 644 47.02 -2.79 -72.91
N GLN A 645 47.15 -1.45 -72.99
CA GLN A 645 47.81 -0.82 -74.13
C GLN A 645 49.34 -0.82 -73.94
N PRO A 646 50.13 -1.27 -74.93
CA PRO A 646 51.58 -1.18 -74.86
C PRO A 646 51.97 0.30 -74.72
N ALA A 647 52.83 0.61 -73.75
CA ALA A 647 53.39 1.94 -73.57
C ALA A 647 53.91 2.44 -74.93
N MET A 648 53.39 3.57 -75.42
CA MET A 648 53.97 4.20 -76.60
C MET A 648 55.42 4.53 -76.29
N PRO A 649 56.37 4.21 -77.20
CA PRO A 649 57.76 4.57 -76.98
C PRO A 649 57.87 6.08 -76.80
N GLU A 650 58.53 6.51 -75.73
CA GLU A 650 58.91 7.91 -75.50
C GLU A 650 59.65 8.39 -76.75
N GLY A 651 59.04 9.32 -77.48
CA GLY A 651 59.71 10.02 -78.57
C GLY A 651 60.71 10.99 -77.95
N ASP A 652 62.00 10.76 -78.23
CA ASP A 652 63.01 11.81 -78.24
C ASP A 652 62.60 12.84 -79.30
N GLU A 653 62.21 14.04 -78.87
CA GLU A 653 62.53 15.33 -79.51
C GLU A 653 62.30 16.51 -78.55
#